data_AF-A0A094FY34-F1
#
_entry.id   AF-A0A094FY34-F1
#
_cell.length_a   1.000
_cell.length_b   1.000
_cell.length_c   1.000
_cell.angle_alpha   90.00
_cell.angle_beta   90.00
_cell.angle_gamma   90.00
#
_symmetry.space_group_name_H-M   'P 1'
#
loop_
_entity.id
_entity.type
_entity.pdbx_description
1 polymer ?
#
loop_
_entity_poly.entity_id
_entity_poly.type
_entity_poly.pdbx_seq_one_letter_code
_entity_poly.pdbx_strand_id
1 'polypeptide(L)'
;MSKLSFTPALSSAIPTPPRQVIFSGIQPTGIPHLGNYLGALKQWVDLQDSAPPETKLIYSVVDLHAITVPQDPHRLRQYKREVLATLLAIGIKPERSILFYQSSVQAHAELMWILSCTASAGYLSRMTQWKSKLSLSEDANAMDTGSKAKLKLGLFSYPVLQAADILVHRATHVPVGEDQSQHLEFARECATNFNHTYEPHLIAPQTILSPAKRVMSLQEPHLKMSKSHANPLSRILVTDSPQEIKKKVMAARTDSINSVSFDPVGRPGVSNLLHLLSILDEQSRSPEELGTLHAGLNLKNFKTLVAETVAESLDGIGARYNEVMSRDDGKYLDHVEKKGAEKARESAEETMARMAFHLLRSPSRPTKLVSLAAIALRRPYSSATVTPLSFDLHESPRGAEKGAPIIFMHGLFGSKKNNRTMSKVLARDLGRNIYALDMRNHGDSPHHERHDYAIMADDVARFMDEHKLENTTLIGHSMGAKTAMAFALKYPSRIQNIVAVDNAPIDAPLLRSFGKYVQGMHKIEQAGVTRLSEADKILQDYEEEIIRQFLLGNLYRPSNEKTQKFKFSLKTLGLSLGHLGDFPYKNPEEIRFEKPALFIRGTQSPYIPDEAIPIIGRFFPRFRLVDIDSGHWVIAEKPELFRQAVVEFLGQDEEN
;
A
#
# COMPACT_ATOMS: atom_id res chain seq x y z
N MET A 1 -21.62 -54.18 4.30
CA MET A 1 -22.04 -53.01 5.10
C MET A 1 -21.06 -52.84 6.25
N SER A 2 -20.15 -51.88 6.18
CA SER A 2 -19.34 -51.42 7.32
C SER A 2 -18.95 -49.97 7.07
N LYS A 3 -19.46 -49.06 7.90
CA LYS A 3 -19.15 -47.63 7.87
C LYS A 3 -17.69 -47.42 8.31
N LEU A 4 -16.86 -46.88 7.43
CA LEU A 4 -15.56 -46.31 7.81
C LEU A 4 -15.75 -44.80 8.01
N SER A 5 -15.62 -44.38 9.26
CA SER A 5 -15.57 -42.99 9.70
C SER A 5 -14.18 -42.41 9.40
N PHE A 6 -14.10 -41.38 8.56
CA PHE A 6 -12.91 -40.53 8.43
C PHE A 6 -13.17 -39.21 9.16
N THR A 7 -12.63 -39.08 10.37
CA THR A 7 -12.32 -37.79 11.00
C THR A 7 -10.91 -37.38 10.57
N PRO A 8 -10.68 -36.19 9.99
CA PRO A 8 -9.33 -35.71 9.79
C PRO A 8 -8.80 -35.18 11.13
N ALA A 9 -7.71 -35.79 11.61
CA ALA A 9 -6.96 -35.30 12.75
C ALA A 9 -6.29 -33.97 12.39
N LEU A 10 -6.61 -32.91 13.13
CA LEU A 10 -5.84 -31.66 13.14
C LEU A 10 -4.51 -31.93 13.86
N SER A 11 -3.48 -32.25 13.08
CA SER A 11 -2.10 -32.38 13.57
C SER A 11 -1.55 -31.01 13.93
N SER A 12 -1.19 -30.85 15.21
CA SER A 12 -0.43 -29.73 15.78
C SER A 12 1.06 -29.81 15.40
N ALA A 13 1.35 -29.71 14.10
CA ALA A 13 2.72 -29.54 13.61
C ALA A 13 2.98 -28.05 13.35
N ILE A 14 4.17 -27.57 13.75
CA ILE A 14 4.70 -26.24 13.42
C ILE A 14 4.47 -26.01 11.91
N PRO A 15 3.81 -24.92 11.48
CA PRO A 15 3.60 -24.68 10.05
C PRO A 15 4.96 -24.61 9.38
N THR A 16 5.22 -25.54 8.46
CA THR A 16 6.29 -25.41 7.48
C THR A 16 6.12 -24.03 6.82
N PRO A 17 7.19 -23.23 6.62
CA PRO A 17 7.05 -21.91 6.02
C PRO A 17 6.25 -22.02 4.71
N PRO A 18 5.30 -21.10 4.46
CA PRO A 18 4.43 -21.19 3.30
C PRO A 18 5.29 -21.29 2.04
N ARG A 19 5.07 -22.36 1.25
CA ARG A 19 5.78 -22.65 0.00
C ARG A 19 5.82 -21.38 -0.85
N GLN A 20 7.02 -20.94 -1.22
CA GLN A 20 7.19 -19.68 -1.94
C GLN A 20 6.50 -19.75 -3.32
N VAL A 21 5.69 -18.73 -3.64
CA VAL A 21 5.02 -18.59 -4.94
C VAL A 21 5.41 -17.24 -5.52
N ILE A 22 6.08 -17.26 -6.66
CA ILE A 22 6.52 -16.06 -7.38
C ILE A 22 5.63 -15.88 -8.60
N PHE A 23 4.99 -14.72 -8.71
CA PHE A 23 4.16 -14.35 -9.84
C PHE A 23 4.69 -13.08 -10.52
N SER A 24 4.78 -13.07 -11.85
CA SER A 24 5.01 -11.84 -12.60
C SER A 24 4.35 -11.91 -13.98
N GLY A 25 4.10 -10.75 -14.58
CA GLY A 25 3.36 -10.63 -15.84
C GLY A 25 4.01 -9.67 -16.83
N ILE A 26 3.85 -9.95 -18.13
CA ILE A 26 4.31 -9.08 -19.23
C ILE A 26 3.21 -8.89 -20.28
N GLN A 27 2.96 -7.63 -20.68
CA GLN A 27 1.97 -7.33 -21.71
C GLN A 27 2.43 -7.77 -23.10
N PRO A 28 1.56 -8.42 -23.92
CA PRO A 28 1.85 -8.78 -25.30
C PRO A 28 1.87 -7.55 -26.21
N THR A 29 3.06 -6.98 -26.37
CA THR A 29 3.30 -5.76 -27.17
C THR A 29 4.28 -6.00 -28.32
N GLY A 30 4.40 -7.26 -28.74
CA GLY A 30 5.41 -7.77 -29.66
C GLY A 30 6.73 -8.08 -28.96
N ILE A 31 7.74 -8.42 -29.76
CA ILE A 31 9.06 -8.86 -29.29
C ILE A 31 9.65 -7.87 -28.25
N PRO A 32 9.99 -8.33 -27.03
CA PRO A 32 10.70 -7.54 -26.02
C PRO A 32 11.99 -6.89 -26.55
N HIS A 33 12.25 -5.66 -26.09
CA HIS A 33 13.53 -4.99 -26.36
C HIS A 33 14.51 -5.18 -25.19
N LEU A 34 15.77 -4.80 -25.40
CA LEU A 34 16.86 -4.93 -24.43
C LEU A 34 16.51 -4.35 -23.05
N GLY A 35 15.83 -3.19 -23.02
CA GLY A 35 15.32 -2.62 -21.76
C GLY A 35 14.31 -3.50 -21.00
N ASN A 36 13.47 -4.29 -21.68
CA ASN A 36 12.58 -5.26 -21.00
C ASN A 36 13.37 -6.45 -20.47
N TYR A 37 14.35 -6.91 -21.25
CA TYR A 37 15.21 -8.03 -20.89
C TYR A 37 16.01 -7.74 -19.63
N LEU A 38 16.76 -6.63 -19.62
CA LEU A 38 17.62 -6.23 -18.52
C LEU A 38 16.84 -5.72 -17.30
N GLY A 39 15.63 -5.19 -17.52
CA GLY A 39 14.80 -4.64 -16.45
C GLY A 39 13.98 -5.67 -15.67
N ALA A 40 13.64 -6.82 -16.27
CA ALA A 40 12.81 -7.83 -15.60
C ALA A 40 13.04 -9.26 -16.08
N LEU A 41 13.09 -9.51 -17.40
CA LEU A 41 13.04 -10.88 -17.91
C LEU A 41 14.28 -11.72 -17.57
N LYS A 42 15.48 -11.10 -17.55
CA LYS A 42 16.69 -11.79 -17.10
C LYS A 42 16.54 -12.26 -15.65
N GLN A 43 15.97 -11.42 -14.78
CA GLN A 43 15.73 -11.80 -13.39
C GLN A 43 14.75 -12.97 -13.26
N TRP A 44 13.79 -13.13 -14.18
CA TRP A 44 12.91 -14.29 -14.17
C TRP A 44 13.68 -15.59 -14.43
N VAL A 45 14.64 -15.57 -15.37
CA VAL A 45 15.54 -16.70 -15.63
C VAL A 45 16.44 -16.95 -14.41
N ASP A 46 17.03 -15.90 -13.83
CA ASP A 46 17.89 -16.01 -12.64
C ASP A 46 17.12 -16.57 -11.43
N LEU A 47 15.88 -16.13 -11.20
CA LEU A 47 14.99 -16.67 -10.16
C LEU A 47 14.62 -18.12 -10.44
N GLN A 48 14.41 -18.49 -11.69
CA GLN A 48 14.11 -19.86 -12.07
C GLN A 48 15.24 -20.83 -11.71
N ASP A 49 16.47 -20.44 -11.99
CA ASP A 49 17.64 -21.30 -11.82
C ASP A 49 18.17 -21.28 -10.36
N SER A 50 17.96 -20.19 -9.61
CA SER A 50 18.40 -20.06 -8.21
C SER A 50 17.35 -20.44 -7.16
N ALA A 51 16.06 -20.37 -7.46
CA ALA A 51 15.02 -20.65 -6.48
C ALA A 51 14.95 -22.15 -6.15
N PRO A 52 14.68 -22.50 -4.87
CA PRO A 52 14.51 -23.89 -4.45
C PRO A 52 13.51 -24.68 -5.32
N PRO A 53 13.71 -26.00 -5.53
CA PRO A 53 12.84 -26.81 -6.39
C PRO A 53 11.35 -26.75 -6.04
N GLU A 54 11.03 -26.54 -4.77
CA GLU A 54 9.68 -26.38 -4.27
C GLU A 54 9.06 -25.02 -4.63
N THR A 55 9.84 -23.97 -4.88
CA THR A 55 9.29 -22.64 -5.23
C THR A 55 8.47 -22.72 -6.51
N LYS A 56 7.20 -22.28 -6.44
CA LYS A 56 6.30 -22.23 -7.59
C LYS A 56 6.53 -20.93 -8.35
N LEU A 57 6.91 -21.03 -9.62
CA LEU A 57 7.17 -19.90 -10.50
C LEU A 57 6.05 -19.78 -11.52
N ILE A 58 5.44 -18.61 -11.60
CA ILE A 58 4.28 -18.35 -12.45
C ILE A 58 4.54 -17.09 -13.26
N TYR A 59 4.60 -17.23 -14.57
CA TYR A 59 4.81 -16.14 -15.50
C TYR A 59 3.64 -16.05 -16.47
N SER A 60 3.01 -14.88 -16.52
CA SER A 60 1.80 -14.66 -17.32
C SER A 60 2.05 -13.68 -18.45
N VAL A 61 1.61 -14.03 -19.65
CA VAL A 61 1.44 -13.04 -20.73
C VAL A 61 0.07 -12.41 -20.55
N VAL A 62 0.07 -11.17 -20.06
CA VAL A 62 -1.13 -10.47 -19.56
C VAL A 62 -1.89 -9.74 -20.67
N ASP A 63 -2.64 -10.52 -21.44
CA ASP A 63 -3.41 -10.04 -22.59
C ASP A 63 -4.71 -9.31 -22.24
N LEU A 64 -5.34 -9.58 -21.08
CA LEU A 64 -6.48 -8.76 -20.60
C LEU A 64 -6.04 -7.34 -20.24
N HIS A 65 -4.80 -7.17 -19.75
CA HIS A 65 -4.22 -5.84 -19.55
C HIS A 65 -3.97 -5.09 -20.87
N ALA A 66 -3.65 -5.79 -21.96
CA ALA A 66 -3.39 -5.17 -23.25
C ALA A 66 -4.64 -4.51 -23.86
N ILE A 67 -5.82 -5.09 -23.63
CA ILE A 67 -7.09 -4.58 -24.16
C ILE A 67 -7.70 -3.41 -23.35
N THR A 68 -7.01 -2.95 -22.31
CA THR A 68 -7.39 -1.71 -21.58
C THR A 68 -7.27 -0.46 -22.46
N VAL A 69 -6.53 -0.57 -23.56
CA VAL A 69 -6.49 0.36 -24.69
C VAL A 69 -6.84 -0.39 -25.99
N PRO A 70 -7.33 0.29 -27.04
CA PRO A 70 -7.70 -0.37 -28.29
C PRO A 70 -6.54 -1.19 -28.90
N GLN A 71 -6.85 -2.40 -29.35
CA GLN A 71 -5.90 -3.32 -29.97
C GLN A 71 -6.44 -3.83 -31.32
N ASP A 72 -5.55 -4.09 -32.27
CA ASP A 72 -5.90 -4.90 -33.44
C ASP A 72 -5.91 -6.39 -33.04
N PRO A 73 -7.03 -7.12 -33.26
CA PRO A 73 -7.14 -8.51 -32.80
C PRO A 73 -6.15 -9.47 -33.45
N HIS A 74 -5.81 -9.27 -34.74
CA HIS A 74 -4.85 -10.14 -35.43
C HIS A 74 -3.43 -9.92 -34.87
N ARG A 75 -3.06 -8.66 -34.67
CA ARG A 75 -1.77 -8.27 -34.11
C ARG A 75 -1.62 -8.68 -32.66
N LEU A 76 -2.67 -8.56 -31.83
CA LEU A 76 -2.63 -9.03 -30.45
C LEU A 76 -2.40 -10.55 -30.37
N ARG A 77 -3.06 -11.33 -31.23
CA ARG A 77 -2.81 -12.79 -31.33
C ARG A 77 -1.36 -13.09 -31.70
N GLN A 78 -0.81 -12.36 -32.68
CA GLN A 78 0.59 -12.49 -33.06
C GLN A 78 1.52 -12.13 -31.88
N TYR A 79 1.30 -11.00 -31.22
CA TYR A 79 2.10 -10.55 -30.09
C TYR A 79 2.11 -11.50 -28.90
N LYS A 80 0.97 -12.14 -28.61
CA LYS A 80 0.89 -13.20 -27.60
C LYS A 80 1.86 -14.34 -27.92
N ARG A 81 1.90 -14.79 -29.19
CA ARG A 81 2.82 -15.86 -29.63
C ARG A 81 4.26 -15.42 -29.59
N GLU A 82 4.56 -14.22 -30.10
CA GLU A 82 5.93 -13.68 -30.12
C GLU A 82 6.52 -13.53 -28.70
N VAL A 83 5.72 -13.02 -27.76
CA VAL A 83 6.18 -12.90 -26.36
C VAL A 83 6.37 -14.27 -25.73
N LEU A 84 5.44 -15.22 -25.93
CA LEU A 84 5.59 -16.58 -25.40
C LEU A 84 6.86 -17.25 -25.95
N ALA A 85 7.09 -17.18 -27.25
CA ALA A 85 8.29 -17.70 -27.89
C ALA A 85 9.57 -17.02 -27.39
N THR A 86 9.51 -15.71 -27.18
CA THR A 86 10.65 -14.97 -26.61
C THR A 86 10.97 -15.45 -25.20
N LEU A 87 9.97 -15.63 -24.33
CA LEU A 87 10.18 -16.11 -22.96
C LEU A 87 10.87 -17.49 -22.94
N LEU A 88 10.48 -18.38 -23.86
CA LEU A 88 11.16 -19.67 -24.03
C LEU A 88 12.59 -19.49 -24.56
N ALA A 89 12.79 -18.62 -25.55
CA ALA A 89 14.09 -18.39 -26.18
C ALA A 89 15.14 -17.76 -25.25
N ILE A 90 14.72 -16.94 -24.28
CA ILE A 90 15.61 -16.38 -23.26
C ILE A 90 15.95 -17.39 -22.14
N GLY A 91 15.28 -18.55 -22.08
CA GLY A 91 15.60 -19.62 -21.14
C GLY A 91 14.55 -19.92 -20.07
N ILE A 92 13.33 -19.37 -20.16
CA ILE A 92 12.23 -19.82 -19.29
C ILE A 92 11.83 -21.24 -19.69
N LYS A 93 11.86 -22.14 -18.71
CA LYS A 93 11.66 -23.59 -18.86
C LYS A 93 10.23 -23.96 -18.45
N PRO A 94 9.34 -24.39 -19.37
CA PRO A 94 7.93 -24.71 -19.05
C PRO A 94 7.75 -25.94 -18.12
N GLU A 95 8.80 -26.74 -17.97
CA GLU A 95 8.89 -27.82 -16.98
C GLU A 95 9.14 -27.32 -15.55
N ARG A 96 9.82 -26.18 -15.40
CA ARG A 96 10.19 -25.57 -14.11
C ARG A 96 9.23 -24.45 -13.69
N SER A 97 8.64 -23.76 -14.65
CA SER A 97 7.79 -22.58 -14.48
C SER A 97 6.43 -22.77 -15.17
N ILE A 98 5.37 -22.20 -14.61
CA ILE A 98 4.04 -22.15 -15.23
C ILE A 98 4.00 -20.93 -16.14
N LEU A 99 3.82 -21.15 -17.44
CA LEU A 99 3.82 -20.10 -18.46
C LEU A 99 2.51 -20.12 -19.24
N PHE A 100 1.71 -19.06 -19.19
CA PHE A 100 0.35 -19.08 -19.73
C PHE A 100 -0.13 -17.70 -20.21
N TYR A 101 -1.22 -17.68 -20.99
CA TYR A 101 -1.97 -16.46 -21.30
C TYR A 101 -2.99 -16.15 -20.20
N GLN A 102 -3.02 -14.91 -19.71
CA GLN A 102 -3.95 -14.49 -18.67
C GLN A 102 -5.42 -14.81 -19.05
N SER A 103 -5.83 -14.54 -20.30
CA SER A 103 -7.17 -14.83 -20.79
C SER A 103 -7.56 -16.32 -20.75
N SER A 104 -6.59 -17.23 -20.66
CA SER A 104 -6.84 -18.68 -20.64
C SER A 104 -7.30 -19.17 -19.26
N VAL A 105 -7.30 -18.30 -18.24
CA VAL A 105 -7.71 -18.60 -16.86
C VAL A 105 -8.81 -17.61 -16.44
N GLN A 106 -10.06 -18.06 -16.42
CA GLN A 106 -11.24 -17.22 -16.17
C GLN A 106 -11.23 -16.58 -14.78
N ALA A 107 -10.64 -17.28 -13.81
CA ALA A 107 -10.53 -16.85 -12.42
C ALA A 107 -9.86 -15.47 -12.24
N HIS A 108 -9.02 -15.01 -13.18
CA HIS A 108 -8.46 -13.65 -13.13
C HIS A 108 -9.57 -12.58 -13.23
N ALA A 109 -10.50 -12.75 -14.17
CA ALA A 109 -11.62 -11.82 -14.36
C ALA A 109 -12.67 -11.97 -13.25
N GLU A 110 -12.93 -13.19 -12.81
CA GLU A 110 -13.86 -13.45 -11.69
C GLU A 110 -13.35 -12.84 -10.39
N LEU A 111 -12.07 -13.05 -10.05
CA LEU A 111 -11.47 -12.45 -8.87
C LEU A 111 -11.37 -10.93 -8.99
N MET A 112 -11.06 -10.39 -10.16
CA MET A 112 -11.10 -8.94 -10.39
C MET A 112 -12.47 -8.37 -10.02
N TRP A 113 -13.56 -9.00 -10.43
CA TRP A 113 -14.90 -8.56 -10.09
C TRP A 113 -15.14 -8.58 -8.58
N ILE A 114 -14.79 -9.69 -7.91
CA ILE A 114 -14.93 -9.81 -6.46
C ILE A 114 -14.14 -8.72 -5.73
N LEU A 115 -12.87 -8.50 -6.10
CA LEU A 115 -12.02 -7.48 -5.50
C LEU A 115 -12.53 -6.06 -5.78
N SER A 116 -13.14 -5.83 -6.94
CA SER A 116 -13.69 -4.52 -7.30
C SER A 116 -14.81 -4.07 -6.35
N CYS A 117 -15.53 -5.01 -5.73
CA CYS A 117 -16.58 -4.71 -4.76
C CYS A 117 -16.05 -4.21 -3.39
N THR A 118 -14.76 -4.39 -3.12
CA THR A 118 -14.09 -3.94 -1.88
C THR A 118 -12.97 -2.93 -2.14
N ALA A 119 -12.68 -2.62 -3.41
CA ALA A 119 -11.62 -1.72 -3.82
C ALA A 119 -12.06 -0.25 -3.73
N SER A 120 -11.19 0.62 -3.20
CA SER A 120 -11.48 2.05 -3.12
C SER A 120 -11.35 2.75 -4.48
N ALA A 121 -12.48 3.23 -5.01
CA ALA A 121 -12.48 4.05 -6.22
C ALA A 121 -11.68 5.36 -6.04
N GLY A 122 -11.67 5.92 -4.84
CA GLY A 122 -10.86 7.10 -4.50
C GLY A 122 -9.36 6.81 -4.50
N TYR A 123 -8.93 5.59 -4.15
CA TYR A 123 -7.54 5.20 -4.28
C TYR A 123 -7.15 5.11 -5.76
N LEU A 124 -7.96 4.43 -6.58
CA LEU A 124 -7.72 4.30 -8.02
C LEU A 124 -7.63 5.66 -8.72
N SER A 125 -8.46 6.64 -8.34
CA SER A 125 -8.42 7.99 -8.92
C SER A 125 -7.16 8.78 -8.59
N ARG A 126 -6.43 8.43 -7.53
CA ARG A 126 -5.15 9.06 -7.16
C ARG A 126 -3.93 8.40 -7.81
N MET A 127 -4.06 7.23 -8.40
CA MET A 127 -2.98 6.62 -9.18
C MET A 127 -2.69 7.47 -10.43
N THR A 128 -1.43 7.75 -10.74
CA THR A 128 -1.06 8.68 -11.81
C THR A 128 -0.79 7.98 -13.15
N GLN A 129 -0.70 6.65 -13.19
CA GLN A 129 -0.34 5.91 -14.41
C GLN A 129 -1.42 5.95 -15.51
N TRP A 130 -2.71 6.05 -15.16
CA TRP A 130 -3.74 6.26 -16.18
C TRP A 130 -3.69 7.68 -16.76
N LYS A 131 -3.23 8.68 -15.98
CA LYS A 131 -3.02 10.06 -16.46
C LYS A 131 -1.93 10.11 -17.52
N SER A 132 -0.79 9.47 -17.25
CA SER A 132 0.33 9.40 -18.20
C SER A 132 -0.04 8.62 -19.47
N LYS A 133 -0.79 7.51 -19.35
CA LYS A 133 -1.30 6.75 -20.51
C LYS A 133 -2.29 7.52 -21.39
N LEU A 134 -2.97 8.52 -20.83
CA LEU A 134 -3.87 9.43 -21.56
C LEU A 134 -3.18 10.74 -21.98
N SER A 135 -1.89 10.90 -21.68
CA SER A 135 -1.10 12.13 -21.90
C SER A 135 -1.75 13.36 -21.25
N LEU A 136 -2.32 13.19 -20.06
CA LEU A 136 -2.92 14.25 -19.25
C LEU A 136 -1.90 14.85 -18.28
N SER A 137 -2.12 16.10 -17.86
CA SER A 137 -1.31 16.74 -16.81
C SER A 137 -1.42 16.00 -15.48
N GLU A 138 -0.41 16.13 -14.61
CA GLU A 138 -0.40 15.47 -13.30
C GLU A 138 -1.56 15.93 -12.40
N ASP A 139 -2.02 17.17 -12.58
CA ASP A 139 -3.14 17.78 -11.85
C ASP A 139 -4.52 17.37 -12.39
N ALA A 140 -4.59 16.66 -13.52
CA ALA A 140 -5.86 16.25 -14.12
C ALA A 140 -6.61 15.29 -13.19
N ASN A 141 -7.86 15.60 -12.87
CA ASN A 141 -8.73 14.74 -12.08
C ASN A 141 -9.47 13.75 -12.99
N ALA A 142 -9.57 12.48 -12.60
CA ALA A 142 -10.36 11.47 -13.33
C ALA A 142 -11.82 11.91 -13.52
N MET A 143 -12.30 12.78 -12.63
CA MET A 143 -13.67 13.30 -12.60
C MET A 143 -13.87 14.58 -13.45
N ASP A 144 -12.81 15.17 -14.00
CA ASP A 144 -12.90 16.35 -14.86
C ASP A 144 -13.55 16.02 -16.23
N THR A 145 -14.34 16.94 -16.78
CA THR A 145 -15.17 16.70 -17.97
C THR A 145 -14.35 16.38 -19.22
N GLY A 146 -13.16 16.97 -19.38
CA GLY A 146 -12.25 16.67 -20.49
C GLY A 146 -11.54 15.31 -20.35
N SER A 147 -11.24 14.90 -19.12
CA SER A 147 -10.57 13.62 -18.82
C SER A 147 -11.54 12.43 -18.87
N LYS A 148 -12.80 12.63 -18.50
CA LYS A 148 -13.88 11.62 -18.53
C LYS A 148 -14.14 11.01 -19.91
N ALA A 149 -14.04 11.79 -20.98
CA ALA A 149 -14.35 11.29 -22.33
C ALA A 149 -13.30 10.27 -22.83
N LYS A 150 -12.04 10.43 -22.43
CA LYS A 150 -10.91 9.59 -22.85
C LYS A 150 -10.67 8.41 -21.92
N LEU A 151 -10.93 8.55 -20.62
CA LEU A 151 -10.73 7.49 -19.63
C LEU A 151 -11.78 6.38 -19.79
N LYS A 152 -11.31 5.16 -20.09
CA LYS A 152 -12.16 3.96 -20.13
C LYS A 152 -12.09 3.23 -18.80
N LEU A 153 -13.20 2.59 -18.40
CA LEU A 153 -13.28 1.85 -17.13
C LEU A 153 -12.13 0.84 -16.99
N GLY A 154 -11.83 0.07 -18.03
CA GLY A 154 -10.73 -0.90 -18.00
C GLY A 154 -9.36 -0.27 -17.71
N LEU A 155 -9.08 0.92 -18.27
CA LEU A 155 -7.84 1.65 -18.00
C LEU A 155 -7.81 2.25 -16.58
N PHE A 156 -8.96 2.54 -16.00
CA PHE A 156 -9.08 2.98 -14.61
C PHE A 156 -8.95 1.82 -13.61
N SER A 157 -9.53 0.66 -13.93
CA SER A 157 -9.66 -0.48 -13.03
C SER A 157 -8.60 -1.56 -13.21
N TYR A 158 -7.68 -1.45 -14.18
CA TYR A 158 -6.63 -2.45 -14.37
C TYR A 158 -5.75 -2.72 -13.13
N PRO A 159 -5.54 -1.78 -12.18
CA PRO A 159 -4.83 -2.11 -10.93
C PRO A 159 -5.55 -3.17 -10.10
N VAL A 160 -6.89 -3.24 -10.17
CA VAL A 160 -7.69 -4.31 -9.53
C VAL A 160 -7.47 -5.64 -10.25
N LEU A 161 -7.40 -5.61 -11.59
CA LEU A 161 -7.07 -6.81 -12.38
C LEU A 161 -5.65 -7.30 -12.07
N GLN A 162 -4.68 -6.40 -11.92
CA GLN A 162 -3.32 -6.74 -11.51
C GLN A 162 -3.30 -7.37 -10.11
N ALA A 163 -4.09 -6.84 -9.16
CA ALA A 163 -4.25 -7.46 -7.85
C ALA A 163 -4.83 -8.88 -7.97
N ALA A 164 -5.87 -9.06 -8.80
CA ALA A 164 -6.45 -10.37 -9.06
C ALA A 164 -5.42 -11.36 -9.64
N ASP A 165 -4.58 -10.92 -10.57
CA ASP A 165 -3.53 -11.75 -11.18
C ASP A 165 -2.57 -12.34 -10.15
N ILE A 166 -2.21 -11.54 -9.15
CA ILE A 166 -1.28 -11.91 -8.10
C ILE A 166 -1.96 -12.80 -7.05
N LEU A 167 -3.15 -12.39 -6.61
CA LEU A 167 -3.84 -13.00 -5.47
C LEU A 167 -4.51 -14.33 -5.83
N VAL A 168 -4.98 -14.50 -7.07
CA VAL A 168 -5.63 -15.75 -7.50
C VAL A 168 -4.70 -16.95 -7.40
N HIS A 169 -3.39 -16.74 -7.56
CA HIS A 169 -2.38 -17.78 -7.43
C HIS A 169 -1.74 -17.87 -6.04
N ARG A 170 -2.18 -17.02 -5.09
CA ARG A 170 -1.60 -16.88 -3.75
C ARG A 170 -0.11 -16.57 -3.80
N ALA A 171 0.27 -15.67 -4.72
CA ALA A 171 1.65 -15.26 -4.86
C ALA A 171 2.17 -14.64 -3.56
N THR A 172 3.30 -15.14 -3.06
CA THR A 172 3.96 -14.60 -1.87
C THR A 172 4.97 -13.53 -2.25
N HIS A 173 5.49 -13.55 -3.47
CA HIS A 173 6.48 -12.59 -3.96
C HIS A 173 6.17 -12.18 -5.41
N VAL A 174 6.42 -10.91 -5.74
CA VAL A 174 6.22 -10.37 -7.09
C VAL A 174 7.46 -9.56 -7.50
N PRO A 175 8.24 -10.01 -8.50
CA PRO A 175 9.34 -9.24 -9.06
C PRO A 175 8.78 -8.17 -9.98
N VAL A 176 9.05 -6.91 -9.64
CA VAL A 176 8.63 -5.75 -10.41
C VAL A 176 9.65 -4.62 -10.35
N GLY A 177 9.62 -3.74 -11.36
CA GLY A 177 10.32 -2.47 -11.33
C GLY A 177 9.69 -1.46 -10.37
N GLU A 178 10.44 -0.42 -10.02
CA GLU A 178 9.99 0.66 -9.12
C GLU A 178 8.69 1.34 -9.58
N ASP A 179 8.46 1.42 -10.89
CA ASP A 179 7.27 2.04 -11.50
C ASP A 179 5.97 1.28 -11.21
N GLN A 180 6.06 0.05 -10.71
CA GLN A 180 4.91 -0.80 -10.35
C GLN A 180 4.69 -0.90 -8.84
N SER A 181 5.53 -0.25 -8.03
CA SER A 181 5.44 -0.29 -6.56
C SER A 181 4.06 0.14 -6.05
N GLN A 182 3.48 1.20 -6.64
CA GLN A 182 2.14 1.69 -6.29
C GLN A 182 1.03 0.66 -6.56
N HIS A 183 1.10 -0.07 -7.68
CA HIS A 183 0.11 -1.12 -7.98
C HIS A 183 0.24 -2.31 -7.04
N LEU A 184 1.47 -2.65 -6.65
CA LEU A 184 1.69 -3.77 -5.73
C LEU A 184 1.23 -3.43 -4.32
N GLU A 185 1.36 -2.17 -3.90
CA GLU A 185 0.77 -1.70 -2.64
C GLU A 185 -0.76 -1.79 -2.68
N PHE A 186 -1.37 -1.39 -3.79
CA PHE A 186 -2.81 -1.55 -3.98
C PHE A 186 -3.26 -3.01 -4.00
N ALA A 187 -2.44 -3.94 -4.50
CA ALA A 187 -2.73 -5.37 -4.42
C ALA A 187 -2.73 -5.87 -2.96
N ARG A 188 -1.85 -5.35 -2.09
CA ARG A 188 -1.89 -5.62 -0.65
C ARG A 188 -3.14 -5.06 0.00
N GLU A 189 -3.53 -3.84 -0.36
CA GLU A 189 -4.78 -3.23 0.11
C GLU A 189 -6.00 -4.08 -0.28
N CYS A 190 -6.07 -4.54 -1.54
CA CYS A 190 -7.14 -5.44 -1.99
C CYS A 190 -7.20 -6.74 -1.16
N ALA A 191 -6.04 -7.35 -0.87
CA ALA A 191 -5.97 -8.53 -0.01
C ALA A 191 -6.44 -8.22 1.42
N THR A 192 -5.98 -7.11 2.00
CA THR A 192 -6.37 -6.66 3.35
C THR A 192 -7.87 -6.40 3.45
N ASN A 193 -8.45 -5.63 2.52
CA ASN A 193 -9.86 -5.29 2.50
C ASN A 193 -10.74 -6.53 2.33
N PHE A 194 -10.35 -7.44 1.43
CA PHE A 194 -11.05 -8.69 1.23
C PHE A 194 -11.00 -9.56 2.50
N ASN A 195 -9.81 -9.77 3.07
CA ASN A 195 -9.62 -10.60 4.26
C ASN A 195 -10.32 -10.04 5.50
N HIS A 196 -10.39 -8.71 5.62
CA HIS A 196 -11.14 -8.05 6.67
C HIS A 196 -12.64 -8.35 6.58
N THR A 197 -13.17 -8.41 5.34
CA THR A 197 -14.60 -8.61 5.09
C THR A 197 -15.02 -10.07 5.18
N TYR A 198 -14.17 -11.00 4.73
CA TYR A 198 -14.56 -12.40 4.47
C TYR A 198 -13.66 -13.46 5.14
N GLU A 199 -12.84 -13.09 6.14
CA GLU A 199 -11.80 -13.92 6.79
C GLU A 199 -10.48 -14.04 5.99
N PRO A 200 -9.31 -14.29 6.64
CA PRO A 200 -8.01 -14.27 5.97
C PRO A 200 -7.82 -15.44 5.00
N HIS A 201 -8.02 -15.16 3.71
CA HIS A 201 -7.90 -16.15 2.62
C HIS A 201 -6.84 -15.77 1.59
N LEU A 202 -6.59 -14.48 1.39
CA LEU A 202 -5.62 -13.96 0.44
C LEU A 202 -4.30 -13.63 1.15
N ILE A 203 -3.18 -13.88 0.47
CA ILE A 203 -1.85 -13.58 0.99
C ILE A 203 -1.41 -12.22 0.43
N ALA A 204 -1.03 -11.28 1.30
CA ALA A 204 -0.44 -10.03 0.86
C ALA A 204 0.97 -10.29 0.30
N PRO A 205 1.23 -9.98 -0.99
CA PRO A 205 2.50 -10.29 -1.65
C PRO A 205 3.64 -9.38 -1.19
N GLN A 206 4.86 -9.90 -1.12
CA GLN A 206 6.09 -9.13 -0.94
C GLN A 206 6.64 -8.64 -2.29
N THR A 207 7.27 -7.46 -2.31
CA THR A 207 7.95 -6.94 -3.49
C THR A 207 9.34 -7.53 -3.59
N ILE A 208 9.71 -8.08 -4.75
CA ILE A 208 11.11 -8.27 -5.11
C ILE A 208 11.46 -7.13 -6.06
N LEU A 209 12.24 -6.15 -5.59
CA LEU A 209 12.66 -5.04 -6.43
C LEU A 209 13.71 -5.54 -7.43
N SER A 210 13.39 -5.45 -8.71
CA SER A 210 14.38 -5.59 -9.77
C SER A 210 15.31 -4.38 -9.72
N PRO A 211 16.65 -4.54 -9.79
CA PRO A 211 17.54 -3.40 -9.95
C PRO A 211 17.06 -2.59 -11.15
N ALA A 212 16.73 -1.31 -10.96
CA ALA A 212 16.15 -0.49 -12.02
C ALA A 212 17.21 -0.17 -13.08
N LYS A 213 17.40 -1.10 -14.03
CA LYS A 213 18.31 -0.93 -15.17
C LYS A 213 17.60 -0.12 -16.26
N ARG A 214 17.66 1.21 -16.15
CA ARG A 214 16.93 2.12 -17.06
C ARG A 214 17.68 2.27 -18.38
N VAL A 215 17.31 1.44 -19.35
CA VAL A 215 17.86 1.50 -20.71
C VAL A 215 17.15 2.58 -21.54
N MET A 216 17.91 3.55 -22.06
CA MET A 216 17.37 4.65 -22.86
C MET A 216 17.41 4.37 -24.37
N SER A 217 16.65 5.14 -25.13
CA SER A 217 16.63 5.09 -26.59
C SER A 217 18.00 5.42 -27.19
N LEU A 218 18.40 4.68 -28.22
CA LEU A 218 19.66 4.94 -28.94
C LEU A 218 19.62 6.21 -29.78
N GLN A 219 18.43 6.72 -30.11
CA GLN A 219 18.26 7.91 -30.96
C GLN A 219 17.88 9.15 -30.15
N GLU A 220 17.17 8.94 -29.03
CA GLU A 220 16.67 9.99 -28.13
C GLU A 220 17.05 9.62 -26.69
N PRO A 221 18.31 9.84 -26.27
CA PRO A 221 18.85 9.28 -25.02
C PRO A 221 18.18 9.77 -23.72
N HIS A 222 17.34 10.80 -23.80
CA HIS A 222 16.52 11.30 -22.70
C HIS A 222 15.19 10.53 -22.55
N LEU A 223 14.77 9.78 -23.57
CA LEU A 223 13.59 8.93 -23.53
C LEU A 223 13.95 7.49 -23.22
N LYS A 224 13.11 6.82 -22.42
CA LYS A 224 13.24 5.37 -22.17
C LYS A 224 13.06 4.62 -23.49
N MET A 225 13.83 3.55 -23.69
CA MET A 225 13.63 2.66 -24.82
C MET A 225 12.18 2.16 -24.85
N SER A 226 11.51 2.31 -25.99
CA SER A 226 10.08 2.00 -26.14
C SER A 226 9.80 1.25 -27.44
N LYS A 227 8.85 0.32 -27.37
CA LYS A 227 8.33 -0.42 -28.53
C LYS A 227 7.49 0.46 -29.47
N SER A 228 6.83 1.49 -28.95
CA SER A 228 5.95 2.38 -29.72
C SER A 228 6.71 3.43 -30.54
N HIS A 229 8.02 3.53 -30.36
CA HIS A 229 8.84 4.49 -31.09
C HIS A 229 8.86 4.16 -32.59
N ALA A 230 8.55 5.14 -33.45
CA ALA A 230 8.42 4.92 -34.89
C ALA A 230 9.73 4.43 -35.53
N ASN A 231 10.86 5.00 -35.10
CA ASN A 231 12.19 4.62 -35.59
C ASN A 231 12.68 3.29 -34.97
N PRO A 232 12.87 2.20 -35.73
CA PRO A 232 13.39 0.93 -35.20
C PRO A 232 14.84 1.01 -34.70
N LEU A 233 15.62 1.99 -35.16
CA LEU A 233 17.00 2.22 -34.70
C LEU A 233 17.08 2.76 -33.27
N SER A 234 15.95 3.16 -32.67
CA SER A 234 15.90 3.61 -31.27
C SER A 234 16.02 2.48 -30.25
N ARG A 235 15.82 1.22 -30.67
CA ARG A 235 15.70 0.07 -29.78
C ARG A 235 16.41 -1.17 -30.33
N ILE A 236 16.94 -1.97 -29.41
CA ILE A 236 17.51 -3.29 -29.70
C ILE A 236 16.47 -4.33 -29.28
N LEU A 237 16.01 -5.18 -30.20
CA LEU A 237 15.15 -6.32 -29.87
C LEU A 237 16.01 -7.46 -29.35
N VAL A 238 15.49 -8.27 -28.43
CA VAL A 238 16.25 -9.41 -27.88
C VAL A 238 16.54 -10.49 -28.92
N THR A 239 15.85 -10.45 -30.06
CA THR A 239 16.01 -11.37 -31.19
C THR A 239 16.82 -10.77 -32.34
N ASP A 240 17.31 -9.53 -32.22
CA ASP A 240 18.15 -8.92 -33.25
C ASP A 240 19.43 -9.76 -33.43
N SER A 241 19.84 -9.95 -34.68
CA SER A 241 21.14 -10.54 -35.02
C SER A 241 22.31 -9.64 -34.61
N PRO A 242 23.53 -10.18 -34.45
CA PRO A 242 24.72 -9.37 -34.15
C PRO A 242 24.93 -8.21 -35.15
N GLN A 243 24.60 -8.43 -36.43
CA GLN A 243 24.69 -7.42 -37.48
C GLN A 243 23.66 -6.29 -37.29
N GLU A 244 22.44 -6.62 -36.88
CA GLU A 244 21.39 -5.63 -36.59
C GLU A 244 21.71 -4.83 -35.33
N ILE A 245 22.17 -5.50 -34.27
CA ILE A 245 22.64 -4.85 -33.03
C ILE A 245 23.75 -3.86 -33.37
N LYS A 246 24.78 -4.31 -34.12
CA LYS A 246 25.87 -3.46 -34.57
C LYS A 246 25.36 -2.27 -35.37
N LYS A 247 24.48 -2.49 -36.34
CA LYS A 247 23.89 -1.39 -37.14
C LYS A 247 23.19 -0.35 -36.24
N LYS A 248 22.39 -0.80 -35.27
CA LYS A 248 21.62 0.08 -34.37
C LYS A 248 22.52 0.87 -33.42
N VAL A 249 23.49 0.21 -32.78
CA VAL A 249 24.44 0.85 -31.87
C VAL A 249 25.37 1.82 -32.61
N MET A 250 25.85 1.45 -33.80
CA MET A 250 26.67 2.35 -34.62
C MET A 250 25.88 3.60 -35.05
N ALA A 251 24.58 3.47 -35.28
CA ALA A 251 23.68 4.57 -35.58
C ALA A 251 23.23 5.37 -34.35
N ALA A 252 23.61 4.98 -33.13
CA ALA A 252 23.18 5.68 -31.91
C ALA A 252 23.61 7.14 -31.92
N ARG A 253 22.73 8.05 -31.50
CA ARG A 253 22.97 9.49 -31.49
C ARG A 253 23.97 9.83 -30.37
N THR A 254 25.08 10.43 -30.75
CA THR A 254 26.13 10.95 -29.85
C THR A 254 26.44 12.41 -30.21
N ASP A 255 27.30 13.05 -29.44
CA ASP A 255 27.85 14.38 -29.76
C ASP A 255 29.04 14.31 -30.73
N SER A 256 29.59 15.49 -31.05
CA SER A 256 30.74 15.66 -31.96
C SER A 256 32.10 15.57 -31.25
N ILE A 257 32.14 15.32 -29.93
CA ILE A 257 33.38 15.23 -29.15
C ILE A 257 33.92 13.81 -29.29
N ASN A 258 35.02 13.62 -30.01
CA ASN A 258 35.50 12.28 -30.37
C ASN A 258 36.35 11.60 -29.27
N SER A 259 35.82 11.58 -28.04
CA SER A 259 36.39 10.87 -26.88
C SER A 259 35.27 10.26 -26.05
N VAL A 260 35.58 9.27 -25.21
CA VAL A 260 34.61 8.68 -24.27
C VAL A 260 34.71 9.39 -22.93
N SER A 261 33.58 9.87 -22.40
CA SER A 261 33.48 10.36 -21.03
C SER A 261 32.04 10.21 -20.54
N PHE A 262 31.87 10.02 -19.24
CA PHE A 262 30.55 9.99 -18.62
C PHE A 262 30.12 11.41 -18.23
N ASP A 263 29.09 11.91 -18.90
CA ASP A 263 28.42 13.18 -18.59
C ASP A 263 26.95 13.06 -19.03
N PRO A 264 26.03 12.68 -18.13
CA PRO A 264 24.62 12.49 -18.47
C PRO A 264 23.92 13.75 -18.95
N VAL A 265 24.41 14.94 -18.58
CA VAL A 265 23.77 16.22 -18.90
C VAL A 265 24.29 16.75 -20.24
N GLY A 266 25.62 16.88 -20.39
CA GLY A 266 26.23 17.42 -21.60
C GLY A 266 26.41 16.37 -22.71
N ARG A 267 26.52 15.08 -22.37
CA ARG A 267 26.80 13.98 -23.31
C ARG A 267 25.85 12.78 -23.13
N PRO A 268 24.52 12.98 -23.16
CA PRO A 268 23.55 11.95 -22.79
C PRO A 268 23.63 10.69 -23.68
N GLY A 269 24.02 10.82 -24.95
CA GLY A 269 24.17 9.69 -25.86
C GLY A 269 25.36 8.78 -25.51
N VAL A 270 26.52 9.37 -25.20
CA VAL A 270 27.71 8.62 -24.79
C VAL A 270 27.49 7.99 -23.42
N SER A 271 26.90 8.75 -22.50
CA SER A 271 26.53 8.29 -21.16
C SER A 271 25.53 7.14 -21.18
N ASN A 272 24.56 7.14 -22.10
CA ASN A 272 23.64 6.00 -22.29
C ASN A 272 24.38 4.73 -22.73
N LEU A 273 25.35 4.84 -23.64
CA LEU A 273 26.15 3.68 -24.08
C LEU A 273 27.09 3.17 -22.98
N LEU A 274 27.69 4.05 -22.19
CA LEU A 274 28.46 3.68 -20.99
C LEU A 274 27.58 3.00 -19.94
N HIS A 275 26.34 3.47 -19.77
CA HIS A 275 25.38 2.84 -18.88
C HIS A 275 25.01 1.42 -19.35
N LEU A 276 24.82 1.23 -20.67
CA LEU A 276 24.61 -0.10 -21.24
C LEU A 276 25.79 -1.04 -21.00
N LEU A 277 27.02 -0.58 -21.19
CA LEU A 277 28.21 -1.37 -20.87
C LEU A 277 28.28 -1.71 -19.38
N SER A 278 28.09 -0.72 -18.50
CA SER A 278 28.10 -0.92 -17.04
C SER A 278 27.09 -1.98 -16.59
N ILE A 279 25.90 -1.98 -17.18
CA ILE A 279 24.85 -2.97 -16.88
C ILE A 279 25.28 -4.40 -17.22
N LEU A 280 26.06 -4.57 -18.29
CA LEU A 280 26.52 -5.84 -18.84
C LEU A 280 27.94 -6.21 -18.34
N ASP A 281 28.57 -5.36 -17.55
CA ASP A 281 29.93 -5.56 -17.08
C ASP A 281 29.99 -6.59 -15.95
N GLU A 282 30.74 -7.67 -16.14
CA GLU A 282 30.90 -8.72 -15.14
C GLU A 282 31.59 -8.23 -13.86
N GLN A 283 32.45 -7.20 -13.98
CA GLN A 283 33.13 -6.58 -12.84
C GLN A 283 32.26 -5.53 -12.13
N SER A 284 31.02 -5.31 -12.58
CA SER A 284 30.07 -4.35 -12.00
C SER A 284 30.62 -2.92 -11.90
N ARG A 285 31.48 -2.51 -12.84
CA ARG A 285 32.03 -1.15 -12.90
C ARG A 285 30.96 -0.12 -13.21
N SER A 286 31.09 1.07 -12.64
CA SER A 286 30.18 2.17 -12.89
C SER A 286 30.37 2.78 -14.30
N PRO A 287 29.36 3.50 -14.83
CA PRO A 287 29.52 4.23 -16.08
C PRO A 287 30.68 5.23 -16.07
N GLU A 288 30.96 5.84 -14.91
CA GLU A 288 32.09 6.74 -14.68
C GLU A 288 33.43 6.02 -14.83
N GLU A 289 33.59 4.87 -14.16
CA GLU A 289 34.81 4.05 -14.23
C GLU A 289 35.08 3.56 -15.64
N LEU A 290 34.04 3.11 -16.35
CA LEU A 290 34.15 2.72 -17.76
C LEU A 290 34.44 3.91 -18.67
N GLY A 291 33.92 5.10 -18.33
CA GLY A 291 34.24 6.35 -19.02
C GLY A 291 35.73 6.68 -18.91
N THR A 292 36.32 6.53 -17.72
CA THR A 292 37.76 6.71 -17.50
C THR A 292 38.58 5.63 -18.22
N LEU A 293 38.18 4.36 -18.08
CA LEU A 293 38.87 3.21 -18.69
C LEU A 293 38.95 3.33 -20.22
N HIS A 294 37.88 3.83 -20.84
CA HIS A 294 37.76 3.93 -22.29
C HIS A 294 38.03 5.33 -22.84
N ALA A 295 38.54 6.26 -22.03
CA ALA A 295 38.78 7.66 -22.42
C ALA A 295 39.67 7.80 -23.67
N GLY A 296 40.59 6.85 -23.90
CA GLY A 296 41.46 6.81 -25.08
C GLY A 296 40.81 6.32 -26.38
N LEU A 297 39.56 5.83 -26.35
CA LEU A 297 38.85 5.38 -27.54
C LEU A 297 38.16 6.54 -28.25
N ASN A 298 38.18 6.50 -29.59
CA ASN A 298 37.27 7.31 -30.40
C ASN A 298 35.85 6.74 -30.36
N LEU A 299 34.84 7.55 -30.69
CA LEU A 299 33.43 7.15 -30.57
C LEU A 299 33.05 5.95 -31.46
N LYS A 300 33.71 5.78 -32.61
CA LYS A 300 33.46 4.65 -33.51
C LYS A 300 33.88 3.32 -32.87
N ASN A 301 35.09 3.29 -32.31
CA ASN A 301 35.62 2.10 -31.63
C ASN A 301 34.83 1.82 -30.36
N PHE A 302 34.45 2.86 -29.60
CA PHE A 302 33.59 2.73 -28.43
C PHE A 302 32.21 2.15 -28.76
N LYS A 303 31.53 2.64 -29.81
CA LYS A 303 30.26 2.06 -30.26
C LYS A 303 30.42 0.61 -30.75
N THR A 304 31.56 0.27 -31.33
CA THR A 304 31.86 -1.11 -31.75
C THR A 304 31.97 -2.03 -30.55
N LEU A 305 32.71 -1.62 -29.51
CA LEU A 305 32.79 -2.34 -28.23
C LEU A 305 31.39 -2.55 -27.63
N VAL A 306 30.59 -1.49 -27.53
CA VAL A 306 29.22 -1.59 -27.00
C VAL A 306 28.36 -2.56 -27.81
N ALA A 307 28.47 -2.52 -29.14
CA ALA A 307 27.73 -3.43 -30.02
C ALA A 307 28.13 -4.89 -29.80
N GLU A 308 29.42 -5.16 -29.65
CA GLU A 308 29.96 -6.50 -29.41
C GLU A 308 29.51 -7.04 -28.05
N THR A 309 29.65 -6.26 -26.98
CA THR A 309 29.19 -6.65 -25.64
C THR A 309 27.69 -6.91 -25.59
N VAL A 310 26.87 -6.06 -26.25
CA VAL A 310 25.42 -6.29 -26.31
C VAL A 310 25.09 -7.54 -27.13
N ALA A 311 25.75 -7.76 -28.26
CA ALA A 311 25.53 -8.94 -29.09
C ALA A 311 25.89 -10.23 -28.35
N GLU A 312 27.01 -10.24 -27.63
CA GLU A 312 27.42 -11.36 -26.77
C GLU A 312 26.40 -11.65 -25.67
N SER A 313 25.86 -10.61 -25.01
CA SER A 313 24.85 -10.78 -23.96
C SER A 313 23.51 -11.37 -24.43
N LEU A 314 23.23 -11.28 -25.74
CA LEU A 314 22.01 -11.79 -26.37
C LEU A 314 22.26 -13.04 -27.22
N ASP A 315 23.46 -13.62 -27.14
CA ASP A 315 23.86 -14.67 -28.04
C ASP A 315 22.93 -15.90 -28.01
N GLY A 316 22.67 -16.43 -29.20
CA GLY A 316 21.76 -17.55 -29.42
C GLY A 316 20.26 -17.30 -29.16
N ILE A 317 19.85 -16.18 -28.55
CA ILE A 317 18.42 -15.91 -28.27
C ILE A 317 17.61 -15.85 -29.57
N GLY A 318 18.10 -15.13 -30.58
CA GLY A 318 17.42 -15.04 -31.88
C GLY A 318 17.28 -16.39 -32.60
N ALA A 319 18.30 -17.25 -32.52
CA ALA A 319 18.24 -18.59 -33.10
C ALA A 319 17.20 -19.47 -32.39
N ARG A 320 17.23 -19.51 -31.05
CA ARG A 320 16.24 -20.23 -30.24
C ARG A 320 14.82 -19.71 -30.46
N TYR A 321 14.65 -18.40 -30.63
CA TYR A 321 13.36 -17.81 -30.95
C TYR A 321 12.80 -18.33 -32.28
N ASN A 322 13.61 -18.32 -33.34
CA ASN A 322 13.19 -18.81 -34.65
C ASN A 322 12.91 -20.31 -34.63
N GLU A 323 13.71 -21.09 -33.92
CA GLU A 323 13.47 -22.51 -33.68
C GLU A 323 12.12 -22.73 -32.98
N VAL A 324 11.88 -22.06 -31.85
CA VAL A 324 10.62 -22.18 -31.08
C VAL A 324 9.40 -21.76 -31.90
N MET A 325 9.52 -20.71 -32.71
CA MET A 325 8.43 -20.21 -33.56
C MET A 325 8.07 -21.17 -34.70
N SER A 326 9.06 -21.89 -35.25
CA SER A 326 8.88 -22.80 -36.40
C SER A 326 8.67 -24.26 -35.99
N ARG A 327 9.01 -24.62 -34.75
CA ARG A 327 8.95 -26.00 -34.24
C ARG A 327 7.54 -26.58 -34.35
N ASP A 328 7.47 -27.79 -34.94
CA ASP A 328 6.23 -28.54 -35.16
C ASP A 328 5.15 -27.70 -35.88
N ASP A 329 5.56 -26.89 -36.86
CA ASP A 329 4.70 -25.91 -37.57
C ASP A 329 4.01 -24.92 -36.61
N GLY A 330 4.70 -24.55 -35.52
CA GLY A 330 4.20 -23.66 -34.47
C GLY A 330 3.33 -24.35 -33.41
N LYS A 331 3.03 -25.66 -33.55
CA LYS A 331 2.21 -26.41 -32.58
C LYS A 331 2.87 -26.56 -31.22
N TYR A 332 4.20 -26.46 -31.16
CA TYR A 332 4.93 -26.51 -29.89
C TYR A 332 4.46 -25.40 -28.92
N LEU A 333 4.28 -24.17 -29.42
CA LEU A 333 3.78 -23.05 -28.61
C LEU A 333 2.36 -23.29 -28.11
N ASP A 334 1.50 -23.87 -28.94
CA ASP A 334 0.12 -24.21 -28.55
C ASP A 334 0.10 -25.26 -27.42
N HIS A 335 1.01 -26.23 -27.49
CA HIS A 335 1.15 -27.24 -26.45
C HIS A 335 1.68 -26.68 -25.14
N VAL A 336 2.69 -25.80 -25.19
CA VAL A 336 3.23 -25.11 -24.01
C VAL A 336 2.15 -24.25 -23.35
N GLU A 337 1.43 -23.46 -24.16
CA GLU A 337 0.33 -22.61 -23.69
C GLU A 337 -0.76 -23.43 -23.01
N LYS A 338 -1.21 -24.52 -23.66
CA LYS A 338 -2.28 -25.37 -23.12
C LYS A 338 -1.90 -25.96 -21.78
N LYS A 339 -0.70 -26.55 -21.67
CA LYS A 339 -0.20 -27.15 -20.42
C LYS A 339 -0.01 -26.10 -19.31
N GLY A 340 0.50 -24.93 -19.66
CA GLY A 340 0.65 -23.83 -18.73
C GLY A 340 -0.69 -23.32 -18.20
N ALA A 341 -1.67 -23.18 -19.10
CA ALA A 341 -3.03 -22.78 -18.75
C ALA A 341 -3.71 -23.81 -17.84
N GLU A 342 -3.56 -25.11 -18.10
CA GLU A 342 -4.07 -26.19 -17.23
C GLU A 342 -3.52 -26.05 -15.79
N LYS A 343 -2.19 -25.97 -15.62
CA LYS A 343 -1.56 -25.79 -14.29
C LYS A 343 -1.96 -24.47 -13.61
N ALA A 344 -2.16 -23.41 -14.40
CA ALA A 344 -2.58 -22.11 -13.89
C ALA A 344 -4.03 -22.13 -13.41
N ARG A 345 -4.95 -22.79 -14.16
CA ARG A 345 -6.35 -22.99 -13.75
C ARG A 345 -6.43 -23.78 -12.46
N GLU A 346 -5.73 -24.92 -12.35
CA GLU A 346 -5.67 -25.70 -11.11
C GLU A 346 -5.26 -24.82 -9.91
N SER A 347 -4.20 -24.03 -10.09
CA SER A 347 -3.73 -23.12 -9.05
C SER A 347 -4.75 -22.05 -8.64
N ALA A 348 -5.52 -21.56 -9.61
CA ALA A 348 -6.49 -20.50 -9.41
C ALA A 348 -7.80 -21.03 -8.81
N GLU A 349 -8.25 -22.20 -9.26
CA GLU A 349 -9.43 -22.92 -8.76
C GLU A 349 -9.31 -23.23 -7.28
N GLU A 350 -8.12 -23.60 -6.79
CA GLU A 350 -7.91 -23.79 -5.35
C GLU A 350 -8.18 -22.52 -4.52
N THR A 351 -7.93 -21.34 -5.08
CA THR A 351 -8.23 -20.05 -4.43
C THR A 351 -9.71 -19.74 -4.58
N MET A 352 -10.27 -19.85 -5.79
CA MET A 352 -11.68 -19.57 -6.05
C MET A 352 -12.63 -20.48 -5.27
N ALA A 353 -12.29 -21.76 -5.08
CA ALA A 353 -13.07 -22.69 -4.27
C ALA A 353 -13.16 -22.26 -2.80
N ARG A 354 -12.05 -21.73 -2.24
CA ARG A 354 -12.05 -21.14 -0.89
C ARG A 354 -12.95 -19.92 -0.83
N MET A 355 -12.90 -19.06 -1.84
CA MET A 355 -13.71 -17.84 -1.89
C MET A 355 -15.21 -18.12 -2.08
N ALA A 356 -15.57 -19.01 -2.99
CA ALA A 356 -16.96 -19.37 -3.29
C ALA A 356 -17.66 -20.00 -2.08
N PHE A 357 -16.95 -20.82 -1.30
CA PHE A 357 -17.48 -21.43 -0.07
C PHE A 357 -17.95 -20.38 0.95
N HIS A 358 -17.30 -19.22 1.00
CA HIS A 358 -17.58 -18.16 1.97
C HIS A 358 -18.51 -17.06 1.44
N LEU A 359 -18.46 -16.75 0.13
CA LEU A 359 -19.33 -15.73 -0.49
C LEU A 359 -20.79 -16.19 -0.68
N LEU A 360 -21.04 -17.50 -0.86
CA LEU A 360 -22.35 -18.03 -1.28
C LEU A 360 -23.13 -18.81 -0.19
N ARG A 361 -22.57 -18.99 1.02
CA ARG A 361 -23.32 -19.58 2.14
C ARG A 361 -23.85 -18.49 3.06
N SER A 362 -25.16 -18.21 2.96
CA SER A 362 -25.89 -17.67 4.12
C SER A 362 -25.77 -18.64 5.30
N PRO A 363 -25.69 -18.17 6.55
CA PRO A 363 -25.75 -19.04 7.72
C PRO A 363 -27.12 -19.74 7.72
N SER A 364 -27.15 -21.00 7.29
CA SER A 364 -28.36 -21.80 7.24
C SER A 364 -28.92 -21.97 8.65
N ARG A 365 -30.05 -21.29 8.94
CA ARG A 365 -30.90 -21.54 10.10
C ARG A 365 -31.44 -22.97 10.05
N PRO A 366 -31.35 -23.78 11.12
CA PRO A 366 -32.15 -24.98 11.22
C PRO A 366 -33.58 -24.59 11.61
N THR A 367 -34.54 -25.11 10.86
CA THR A 367 -35.98 -25.07 11.08
C THR A 367 -36.37 -25.82 12.36
N LYS A 368 -37.07 -25.14 13.28
CA LYS A 368 -38.29 -25.63 13.97
C LYS A 368 -38.94 -24.51 14.79
N LEU A 369 -40.25 -24.33 14.57
CA LEU A 369 -41.17 -23.54 15.38
C LEU A 369 -41.09 -23.92 16.87
N VAL A 370 -40.77 -22.96 17.74
CA VAL A 370 -41.46 -22.76 19.03
C VAL A 370 -41.44 -21.25 19.34
N SER A 371 -42.62 -20.65 19.44
CA SER A 371 -42.84 -19.32 20.02
C SER A 371 -42.67 -19.44 21.54
N LEU A 372 -41.81 -18.62 22.15
CA LEU A 372 -42.13 -17.77 23.31
C LEU A 372 -40.90 -16.96 23.76
N ALA A 373 -41.18 -15.70 24.12
CA ALA A 373 -40.40 -14.80 24.97
C ALA A 373 -38.98 -14.41 24.52
N ALA A 374 -38.87 -13.17 24.04
CA ALA A 374 -37.64 -12.40 24.03
C ALA A 374 -37.08 -12.27 25.45
N ILE A 375 -36.06 -13.06 25.77
CA ILE A 375 -35.17 -12.84 26.90
C ILE A 375 -33.74 -12.89 26.36
N ALA A 376 -33.03 -11.81 26.62
CA ALA A 376 -31.64 -11.59 26.29
C ALA A 376 -30.75 -12.78 26.68
N LEU A 377 -30.13 -13.41 25.69
CA LEU A 377 -28.98 -14.28 25.89
C LEU A 377 -27.95 -13.97 24.81
N ARG A 378 -27.07 -13.01 25.15
CA ARG A 378 -25.77 -12.80 24.51
C ARG A 378 -25.07 -14.15 24.39
N ARG A 379 -24.75 -14.60 23.17
CA ARG A 379 -23.73 -15.64 22.97
C ARG A 379 -22.36 -14.96 22.94
N PRO A 380 -21.35 -15.57 23.56
CA PRO A 380 -20.07 -14.91 23.81
C PRO A 380 -19.30 -14.80 22.49
N TYR A 381 -18.95 -13.57 22.13
CA TYR A 381 -17.88 -13.32 21.18
C TYR A 381 -16.63 -14.03 21.67
N SER A 382 -16.01 -14.83 20.79
CA SER A 382 -14.64 -15.30 20.97
C SER A 382 -13.77 -14.08 21.31
N SER A 383 -13.01 -14.17 22.41
CA SER A 383 -12.38 -13.05 23.10
C SER A 383 -11.35 -12.32 22.23
N ALA A 384 -11.76 -11.24 21.57
CA ALA A 384 -10.87 -10.11 21.33
C ALA A 384 -10.71 -9.39 22.67
N THR A 385 -9.54 -9.52 23.30
CA THR A 385 -9.31 -8.96 24.64
C THR A 385 -9.25 -7.44 24.56
N VAL A 386 -10.34 -6.79 24.96
CA VAL A 386 -10.38 -5.36 25.30
C VAL A 386 -9.29 -5.08 26.34
N THR A 387 -8.55 -3.98 26.19
CA THR A 387 -7.32 -3.71 26.93
C THR A 387 -7.58 -2.69 28.06
N PRO A 388 -7.04 -2.88 29.28
CA PRO A 388 -7.08 -1.86 30.32
C PRO A 388 -6.22 -0.66 29.92
N LEU A 389 -6.80 0.54 29.91
CA LEU A 389 -6.10 1.76 29.49
C LEU A 389 -5.44 2.46 30.69
N SER A 390 -4.17 2.84 30.52
CA SER A 390 -3.45 3.74 31.42
C SER A 390 -4.02 5.16 31.31
N PHE A 391 -4.02 5.90 32.41
CA PHE A 391 -4.50 7.28 32.44
C PHE A 391 -3.80 8.14 33.49
N ASP A 392 -3.95 9.46 33.35
CA ASP A 392 -3.68 10.45 34.39
C ASP A 392 -5.00 11.14 34.72
N LEU A 393 -5.32 11.26 36.01
CA LEU A 393 -6.47 12.03 36.49
C LEU A 393 -6.05 13.46 36.80
N HIS A 394 -6.76 14.41 36.21
CA HIS A 394 -6.65 15.84 36.51
C HIS A 394 -7.93 16.27 37.19
N GLU A 395 -7.87 16.39 38.51
CA GLU A 395 -9.00 16.79 39.35
C GLU A 395 -9.32 18.27 39.13
N SER A 396 -10.61 18.59 39.17
CA SER A 396 -11.07 19.97 39.24
C SER A 396 -10.66 20.62 40.58
N PRO A 397 -10.65 21.96 40.67
CA PRO A 397 -10.40 22.64 41.94
C PRO A 397 -11.41 22.22 43.01
N ARG A 398 -10.94 21.97 44.25
CA ARG A 398 -11.80 21.53 45.37
C ARG A 398 -13.00 22.48 45.55
N GLY A 399 -14.20 21.91 45.56
CA GLY A 399 -15.46 22.67 45.71
C GLY A 399 -16.01 23.27 44.41
N ALA A 400 -15.39 23.00 43.26
CA ALA A 400 -15.82 23.45 41.94
C ALA A 400 -16.19 22.30 40.98
N GLU A 401 -16.37 21.06 41.48
CA GLU A 401 -16.83 19.94 40.66
C GLU A 401 -18.24 20.22 40.12
N LYS A 402 -18.31 20.45 38.81
CA LYS A 402 -19.55 20.67 38.08
C LYS A 402 -19.62 19.70 36.91
N GLY A 403 -20.76 19.06 36.71
CA GLY A 403 -21.02 18.23 35.54
C GLY A 403 -20.27 16.89 35.50
N ALA A 404 -20.53 16.11 34.44
CA ALA A 404 -19.95 14.79 34.23
C ALA A 404 -18.43 14.87 33.91
N PRO A 405 -17.63 13.83 34.17
CA PRO A 405 -16.20 13.84 33.84
C PRO A 405 -15.93 13.96 32.32
N ILE A 406 -14.69 14.27 31.98
CA ILE A 406 -14.18 14.34 30.60
C ILE A 406 -13.13 13.24 30.41
N ILE A 407 -13.22 12.50 29.31
CA ILE A 407 -12.15 11.62 28.84
C ILE A 407 -11.42 12.33 27.70
N PHE A 408 -10.10 12.45 27.79
CA PHE A 408 -9.26 13.11 26.79
C PHE A 408 -8.30 12.11 26.15
N MET A 409 -8.50 11.82 24.86
CA MET A 409 -7.74 10.89 24.05
C MET A 409 -6.77 11.61 23.11
N HIS A 410 -5.50 11.17 23.09
CA HIS A 410 -4.46 11.73 22.23
C HIS A 410 -4.55 11.23 20.77
N GLY A 411 -3.83 11.90 19.87
CA GLY A 411 -3.64 11.49 18.47
C GLY A 411 -2.57 10.40 18.27
N LEU A 412 -2.39 9.93 17.04
CA LEU A 412 -1.39 8.92 16.69
C LEU A 412 0.03 9.39 17.09
N PHE A 413 0.83 8.49 17.65
CA PHE A 413 2.16 8.76 18.24
C PHE A 413 2.15 9.65 19.49
N GLY A 414 0.97 9.95 20.05
CA GLY A 414 0.84 10.65 21.32
C GLY A 414 0.84 9.75 22.55
N SER A 415 0.68 10.37 23.71
CA SER A 415 0.38 9.78 25.01
C SER A 415 -0.41 10.77 25.87
N LYS A 416 -0.91 10.32 27.02
CA LYS A 416 -1.57 11.17 28.04
C LYS A 416 -0.72 12.38 28.46
N LYS A 417 0.60 12.28 28.35
CA LYS A 417 1.53 13.37 28.68
C LYS A 417 1.43 14.55 27.72
N ASN A 418 1.16 14.30 26.44
CA ASN A 418 1.06 15.37 25.45
C ASN A 418 -0.09 16.34 25.78
N ASN A 419 -1.18 15.84 26.36
CA ASN A 419 -2.34 16.64 26.73
C ASN A 419 -2.30 17.15 28.17
N ARG A 420 -1.28 16.82 28.97
CA ARG A 420 -1.24 17.09 30.42
C ARG A 420 -1.51 18.55 30.79
N THR A 421 -0.86 19.48 30.10
CA THR A 421 -1.03 20.93 30.35
C THR A 421 -2.46 21.35 30.04
N MET A 422 -2.98 20.94 28.89
CA MET A 422 -4.34 21.28 28.46
C MET A 422 -5.39 20.65 29.37
N SER A 423 -5.21 19.40 29.80
CA SER A 423 -6.10 18.74 30.75
C SER A 423 -6.16 19.46 32.09
N LYS A 424 -5.04 19.95 32.63
CA LYS A 424 -5.05 20.76 33.87
C LYS A 424 -5.81 22.07 33.70
N VAL A 425 -5.60 22.74 32.57
CA VAL A 425 -6.25 24.01 32.27
C VAL A 425 -7.75 23.83 32.09
N LEU A 426 -8.18 22.84 31.30
CA LEU A 426 -9.60 22.53 31.12
C LEU A 426 -10.27 22.04 32.40
N ALA A 427 -9.58 21.24 33.24
CA ALA A 427 -10.13 20.80 34.52
C ALA A 427 -10.42 21.98 35.45
N ARG A 428 -9.54 22.99 35.44
CA ARG A 428 -9.73 24.25 36.16
C ARG A 428 -10.86 25.09 35.56
N ASP A 429 -10.84 25.32 34.25
CA ASP A 429 -11.74 26.26 33.58
C ASP A 429 -13.18 25.75 33.51
N LEU A 430 -13.36 24.43 33.39
CA LEU A 430 -14.68 23.79 33.33
C LEU A 430 -15.18 23.27 34.69
N GLY A 431 -14.33 23.22 35.72
CA GLY A 431 -14.68 22.59 36.99
C GLY A 431 -14.95 21.08 36.87
N ARG A 432 -14.31 20.38 35.91
CA ARG A 432 -14.59 18.97 35.58
C ARG A 432 -13.35 18.10 35.74
N ASN A 433 -13.53 16.89 36.27
CA ASN A 433 -12.43 15.91 36.31
C ASN A 433 -12.09 15.43 34.90
N ILE A 434 -10.80 15.40 34.56
CA ILE A 434 -10.32 14.97 33.24
C ILE A 434 -9.46 13.73 33.37
N TYR A 435 -9.88 12.66 32.70
CA TYR A 435 -9.13 11.41 32.53
C TYR A 435 -8.38 11.48 31.20
N ALA A 436 -7.09 11.79 31.25
CA ALA A 436 -6.22 11.78 30.07
C ALA A 436 -5.71 10.36 29.83
N LEU A 437 -6.15 9.71 28.75
CA LEU A 437 -5.86 8.31 28.49
C LEU A 437 -4.62 8.13 27.62
N ASP A 438 -3.88 7.06 27.87
CA ASP A 438 -3.03 6.42 26.87
C ASP A 438 -3.88 5.43 26.08
N MET A 439 -4.04 5.64 24.78
CA MET A 439 -4.76 4.68 23.94
C MET A 439 -3.96 3.38 23.77
N ARG A 440 -4.62 2.27 23.41
CA ARG A 440 -3.92 1.01 23.11
C ARG A 440 -2.72 1.24 22.19
N ASN A 441 -1.66 0.44 22.39
CA ASN A 441 -0.38 0.58 21.69
C ASN A 441 0.41 1.87 21.95
N HIS A 442 -0.03 2.75 22.87
CA HIS A 442 0.63 4.00 23.19
C HIS A 442 0.87 4.14 24.70
N GLY A 443 1.86 4.96 25.06
CA GLY A 443 2.15 5.33 26.44
C GLY A 443 2.40 4.12 27.34
N ASP A 444 1.71 4.08 28.47
CA ASP A 444 1.77 2.99 29.44
C ASP A 444 0.63 1.96 29.27
N SER A 445 -0.18 2.10 28.22
CA SER A 445 -1.23 1.12 27.89
C SER A 445 -0.66 -0.11 27.18
N PRO A 446 -1.21 -1.31 27.41
CA PRO A 446 -0.70 -2.53 26.78
C PRO A 446 -0.69 -2.48 25.25
N HIS A 447 0.30 -3.16 24.68
CA HIS A 447 0.42 -3.37 23.24
C HIS A 447 -0.40 -4.58 22.78
N HIS A 448 -1.07 -4.44 21.64
CA HIS A 448 -1.94 -5.45 21.05
C HIS A 448 -1.89 -5.39 19.53
N GLU A 449 -1.92 -6.54 18.85
CA GLU A 449 -1.78 -6.63 17.39
C GLU A 449 -2.91 -5.90 16.65
N ARG A 450 -4.16 -6.09 17.09
CA ARG A 450 -5.32 -5.38 16.56
C ARG A 450 -5.37 -3.91 17.00
N HIS A 451 -5.44 -2.99 16.05
CA HIS A 451 -5.53 -1.55 16.29
C HIS A 451 -6.45 -0.86 15.27
N ASP A 452 -7.73 -0.70 15.62
CA ASP A 452 -8.77 -0.06 14.82
C ASP A 452 -9.73 0.74 15.71
N TYR A 453 -10.56 1.59 15.11
CA TYR A 453 -11.47 2.47 15.86
C TYR A 453 -12.58 1.74 16.60
N ALA A 454 -13.03 0.58 16.11
CA ALA A 454 -14.08 -0.19 16.76
C ALA A 454 -13.58 -0.78 18.08
N ILE A 455 -12.37 -1.35 18.09
CA ILE A 455 -11.78 -1.91 19.30
C ILE A 455 -11.27 -0.82 20.26
N MET A 456 -10.80 0.32 19.74
CA MET A 456 -10.46 1.48 20.59
C MET A 456 -11.70 2.05 21.30
N ALA A 457 -12.85 2.10 20.64
CA ALA A 457 -14.11 2.46 21.29
C ALA A 457 -14.50 1.45 22.38
N ASP A 458 -14.24 0.16 22.18
CA ASP A 458 -14.50 -0.88 23.19
C ASP A 458 -13.58 -0.75 24.42
N ASP A 459 -12.31 -0.37 24.22
CA ASP A 459 -11.41 -0.07 25.33
C ASP A 459 -11.90 1.11 26.17
N VAL A 460 -12.36 2.17 25.52
CA VAL A 460 -12.91 3.34 26.22
C VAL A 460 -14.19 2.95 26.98
N ALA A 461 -15.04 2.09 26.41
CA ALA A 461 -16.26 1.62 27.07
C ALA A 461 -15.93 0.81 28.33
N ARG A 462 -14.96 -0.10 28.23
CA ARG A 462 -14.44 -0.85 29.37
C ARG A 462 -13.85 0.07 30.43
N PHE A 463 -13.06 1.07 30.02
CA PHE A 463 -12.48 2.05 30.94
C PHE A 463 -13.59 2.80 31.71
N MET A 464 -14.64 3.23 31.02
CA MET A 464 -15.80 3.87 31.64
C MET A 464 -16.51 2.93 32.64
N ASP A 465 -16.64 1.64 32.32
CA ASP A 465 -17.22 0.65 33.24
C ASP A 465 -16.35 0.44 34.49
N GLU A 466 -15.04 0.30 34.32
CA GLU A 466 -14.06 0.12 35.42
C GLU A 466 -14.04 1.31 36.38
N HIS A 467 -14.23 2.53 35.86
CA HIS A 467 -14.22 3.77 36.63
C HIS A 467 -15.60 4.33 36.96
N LYS A 468 -16.67 3.59 36.62
CA LYS A 468 -18.07 3.98 36.87
C LYS A 468 -18.42 5.37 36.31
N LEU A 469 -17.94 5.65 35.10
CA LEU A 469 -18.17 6.92 34.41
C LEU A 469 -19.46 6.84 33.59
N GLU A 470 -20.32 7.84 33.77
CA GLU A 470 -21.58 8.02 33.05
C GLU A 470 -21.69 9.46 32.52
N ASN A 471 -22.51 9.65 31.49
CA ASN A 471 -22.75 10.96 30.84
C ASN A 471 -21.46 11.73 30.47
N THR A 472 -20.37 11.02 30.22
CA THR A 472 -19.03 11.60 30.05
C THR A 472 -18.92 12.40 28.75
N THR A 473 -18.09 13.44 28.72
CA THR A 473 -17.68 14.10 27.46
C THR A 473 -16.43 13.43 26.93
N LEU A 474 -16.38 13.12 25.64
CA LEU A 474 -15.17 12.61 24.99
C LEU A 474 -14.49 13.72 24.18
N ILE A 475 -13.24 14.02 24.48
CA ILE A 475 -12.38 14.89 23.68
C ILE A 475 -11.32 14.01 23.02
N GLY A 476 -11.14 14.15 21.71
CA GLY A 476 -10.16 13.37 20.97
C GLY A 476 -9.50 14.18 19.86
N HIS A 477 -8.19 14.00 19.66
CA HIS A 477 -7.45 14.59 18.55
C HIS A 477 -7.03 13.54 17.53
N SER A 478 -7.24 13.81 16.23
CA SER A 478 -6.84 12.94 15.13
C SER A 478 -7.36 11.50 15.30
N MET A 479 -6.49 10.52 15.59
CA MET A 479 -6.87 9.16 15.98
C MET A 479 -7.88 9.14 17.14
N GLY A 480 -7.64 9.93 18.20
CA GLY A 480 -8.57 10.06 19.32
C GLY A 480 -9.92 10.65 18.90
N ALA A 481 -9.95 11.56 17.91
CA ALA A 481 -11.20 12.14 17.39
C ALA A 481 -12.06 11.07 16.70
N LYS A 482 -11.45 10.25 15.83
CA LYS A 482 -12.14 9.11 15.19
C LYS A 482 -12.58 8.06 16.21
N THR A 483 -11.80 7.81 17.26
CA THR A 483 -12.25 6.95 18.37
C THR A 483 -13.46 7.55 19.09
N ALA A 484 -13.47 8.86 19.38
CA ALA A 484 -14.61 9.54 20.01
C ALA A 484 -15.87 9.45 19.14
N MET A 485 -15.73 9.67 17.84
CA MET A 485 -16.83 9.52 16.88
C MET A 485 -17.35 8.08 16.81
N ALA A 486 -16.45 7.10 16.73
CA ALA A 486 -16.82 5.69 16.67
C ALA A 486 -17.51 5.24 17.97
N PHE A 487 -17.04 5.72 19.12
CA PHE A 487 -17.67 5.51 20.42
C PHE A 487 -19.07 6.13 20.46
N ALA A 488 -19.21 7.39 20.03
CA ALA A 488 -20.47 8.11 20.06
C ALA A 488 -21.57 7.40 19.26
N LEU A 489 -21.21 6.84 18.12
CA LEU A 489 -22.13 6.04 17.30
C LEU A 489 -22.43 4.67 17.95
N LYS A 490 -21.44 4.00 18.55
CA LYS A 490 -21.61 2.66 19.15
C LYS A 490 -22.38 2.67 20.48
N TYR A 491 -22.09 3.66 21.32
CA TYR A 491 -22.51 3.77 22.71
C TYR A 491 -23.14 5.16 23.02
N PRO A 492 -24.13 5.63 22.24
CA PRO A 492 -24.65 7.00 22.31
C PRO A 492 -25.27 7.34 23.67
N SER A 493 -25.78 6.35 24.41
CA SER A 493 -26.37 6.55 25.74
C SER A 493 -25.34 6.80 26.84
N ARG A 494 -24.06 6.47 26.63
CA ARG A 494 -23.01 6.53 27.65
C ARG A 494 -22.36 7.90 27.78
N ILE A 495 -22.47 8.75 26.76
CA ILE A 495 -21.80 10.04 26.68
C ILE A 495 -22.80 11.18 26.44
N GLN A 496 -22.46 12.39 26.87
CA GLN A 496 -23.32 13.57 26.67
C GLN A 496 -23.00 14.29 25.36
N ASN A 497 -21.73 14.41 25.00
CA ASN A 497 -21.26 15.12 23.81
C ASN A 497 -19.82 14.69 23.47
N ILE A 498 -19.36 15.06 22.26
CA ILE A 498 -17.97 14.86 21.84
C ILE A 498 -17.32 16.16 21.37
N VAL A 499 -16.00 16.22 21.50
CA VAL A 499 -15.13 17.18 20.82
C VAL A 499 -14.15 16.41 19.94
N ALA A 500 -14.36 16.46 18.63
CA ALA A 500 -13.52 15.85 17.61
C ALA A 500 -12.56 16.90 17.03
N VAL A 501 -11.27 16.76 17.31
CA VAL A 501 -10.23 17.70 16.85
C VAL A 501 -9.53 17.14 15.63
N ASP A 502 -9.70 17.85 14.52
CA ASP A 502 -9.01 17.69 13.25
C ASP A 502 -9.05 16.28 12.67
N ASN A 503 -10.26 15.70 12.62
CA ASN A 503 -10.58 14.50 11.87
C ASN A 503 -12.09 14.43 11.58
N ALA A 504 -12.48 13.62 10.59
CA ALA A 504 -13.85 13.46 10.14
C ALA A 504 -14.29 11.98 10.09
N PRO A 505 -15.61 11.68 10.12
CA PRO A 505 -16.15 10.32 10.06
C PRO A 505 -16.15 9.79 8.61
N ILE A 506 -14.99 9.84 7.97
CA ILE A 506 -14.75 9.40 6.58
C ILE A 506 -13.47 8.59 6.48
N ASP A 507 -13.36 7.87 5.36
CA ASP A 507 -12.12 7.19 4.99
C ASP A 507 -11.17 8.22 4.40
N ALA A 508 -10.08 8.48 5.10
CA ALA A 508 -9.08 9.46 4.72
C ALA A 508 -7.69 8.86 4.97
N PRO A 509 -6.83 8.77 3.93
CA PRO A 509 -5.48 8.29 4.14
C PRO A 509 -4.73 9.20 5.11
N LEU A 510 -3.89 8.61 5.96
CA LEU A 510 -2.98 9.38 6.80
C LEU A 510 -2.01 10.21 5.93
N LEU A 511 -1.61 11.38 6.43
CA LEU A 511 -0.65 12.23 5.74
C LEU A 511 0.65 11.48 5.41
N ARG A 512 1.24 11.75 4.24
CA ARG A 512 2.54 11.20 3.84
C ARG A 512 3.66 11.50 4.85
N SER A 513 3.52 12.58 5.63
CA SER A 513 4.45 12.95 6.69
C SER A 513 4.54 11.90 7.79
N PHE A 514 3.47 11.14 8.09
CA PHE A 514 3.53 10.02 9.05
C PHE A 514 4.53 8.95 8.63
N GLY A 515 4.64 8.65 7.33
CA GLY A 515 5.65 7.75 6.81
C GLY A 515 7.07 8.25 7.06
N LYS A 516 7.31 9.55 6.88
CA LYS A 516 8.60 10.19 7.19
C LYS A 516 8.92 10.12 8.69
N TYR A 517 7.92 10.36 9.56
CA TYR A 517 8.10 10.28 11.01
C TYR A 517 8.45 8.86 11.45
N VAL A 518 7.76 7.85 10.90
CA VAL A 518 8.08 6.44 11.17
C VAL A 518 9.51 6.11 10.75
N GLN A 519 9.97 6.59 9.59
CA GLN A 519 11.36 6.41 9.16
C GLN A 519 12.36 7.06 10.14
N GLY A 520 12.11 8.31 10.53
CA GLY A 520 12.96 9.03 11.50
C GLY A 520 12.99 8.36 12.88
N MET A 521 11.83 7.96 13.39
CA MET A 521 11.72 7.23 14.66
C MET A 521 12.37 5.85 14.61
N HIS A 522 12.28 5.14 13.48
CA HIS A 522 12.98 3.87 13.30
C HIS A 522 14.49 4.05 13.28
N LYS A 523 14.99 5.12 12.64
CA LYS A 523 16.41 5.47 12.66
C LYS A 523 16.90 5.80 14.08
N ILE A 524 16.07 6.46 14.90
CA ILE A 524 16.36 6.68 16.33
C ILE A 524 16.51 5.35 17.08
N GLU A 525 15.56 4.42 16.91
CA GLU A 525 15.61 3.12 17.59
C GLU A 525 16.84 2.29 17.15
N GLN A 526 17.17 2.30 15.86
CA GLN A 526 18.35 1.61 15.31
C GLN A 526 19.67 2.23 15.79
N ALA A 527 19.73 3.56 15.93
CA ALA A 527 20.92 4.26 16.40
C ALA A 527 21.23 4.02 17.88
N GLY A 528 20.28 3.46 18.65
CA GLY A 528 20.49 3.18 20.07
C GLY A 528 20.82 4.42 20.87
N VAL A 529 20.15 5.54 20.59
CA VAL A 529 20.45 6.84 21.21
C VAL A 529 20.35 6.79 22.72
N THR A 530 21.22 7.51 23.42
CA THR A 530 21.21 7.58 24.89
C THR A 530 20.69 8.93 25.39
N ARG A 531 20.82 10.00 24.59
CA ARG A 531 20.41 11.37 24.96
C ARG A 531 19.31 11.90 24.06
N LEU A 532 18.43 12.75 24.60
CA LEU A 532 17.34 13.36 23.83
C LEU A 532 17.87 14.22 22.68
N SER A 533 18.99 14.91 22.90
CA SER A 533 19.66 15.73 21.88
C SER A 533 20.14 14.92 20.67
N GLU A 534 20.51 13.66 20.86
CA GLU A 534 20.89 12.76 19.76
C GLU A 534 19.67 12.37 18.93
N ALA A 535 18.55 12.08 19.59
CA ALA A 535 17.28 11.80 18.94
C ALA A 535 16.73 13.01 18.16
N ASP A 536 16.78 14.21 18.75
CA ASP A 536 16.36 15.45 18.08
C ASP A 536 17.21 15.72 16.84
N LYS A 537 18.53 15.55 16.92
CA LYS A 537 19.42 15.70 15.75
C LYS A 537 19.05 14.75 14.61
N ILE A 538 18.57 13.54 14.90
CA ILE A 538 18.11 12.61 13.86
C ILE A 538 16.78 13.08 13.26
N LEU A 539 15.82 13.50 14.10
CA LEU A 539 14.50 13.94 13.61
C LEU A 539 14.53 15.30 12.91
N GLN A 540 15.57 16.12 13.09
CA GLN A 540 15.77 17.38 12.37
C GLN A 540 15.77 17.20 10.84
N ASP A 541 16.25 16.06 10.34
CA ASP A 541 16.24 15.74 8.90
C ASP A 541 14.82 15.43 8.37
N TYR A 542 13.85 15.23 9.25
CA TYR A 542 12.52 14.71 8.90
C TYR A 542 11.39 15.69 9.17
N GLU A 543 11.52 16.62 10.13
CA GLU A 543 10.43 17.55 10.48
C GLU A 543 10.84 18.82 11.25
N GLU A 544 9.93 19.80 11.28
CA GLU A 544 10.02 21.07 12.02
C GLU A 544 9.89 20.93 13.55
N GLU A 545 10.38 21.93 14.28
CA GLU A 545 10.67 21.87 15.72
C GLU A 545 9.48 21.45 16.61
N ILE A 546 8.28 22.01 16.41
CA ILE A 546 7.09 21.73 17.26
C ILE A 546 6.69 20.25 17.19
N ILE A 547 6.66 19.68 15.98
CA ILE A 547 6.25 18.28 15.78
C ILE A 547 7.34 17.33 16.28
N ARG A 548 8.62 17.69 16.10
CA ARG A 548 9.73 16.92 16.69
C ARG A 548 9.60 16.82 18.20
N GLN A 549 9.34 17.93 18.90
CA GLN A 549 9.16 17.92 20.35
C GLN A 549 7.97 17.06 20.79
N PHE A 550 6.88 17.08 20.02
CA PHE A 550 5.74 16.20 20.27
C PHE A 550 6.13 14.71 20.21
N LEU A 551 6.83 14.29 19.14
CA LEU A 551 7.26 12.90 18.95
C LEU A 551 8.29 12.48 20.01
N LEU A 552 9.29 13.32 20.25
CA LEU A 552 10.37 13.09 21.21
C LEU A 552 9.88 13.02 22.67
N GLY A 553 8.77 13.70 22.99
CA GLY A 553 8.13 13.62 24.30
C GLY A 553 7.65 12.21 24.70
N ASN A 554 7.62 11.29 23.74
CA ASN A 554 7.25 9.89 23.95
C ASN A 554 8.46 8.94 24.08
N LEU A 555 9.69 9.46 24.02
CA LEU A 555 10.88 8.68 24.36
C LEU A 555 10.94 8.41 25.86
N TYR A 556 11.39 7.21 26.21
CA TYR A 556 11.69 6.83 27.57
C TYR A 556 12.92 5.93 27.61
N ARG A 557 13.58 5.87 28.75
CA ARG A 557 14.66 4.91 29.01
C ARG A 557 14.11 3.75 29.84
N PRO A 558 14.04 2.52 29.31
CA PRO A 558 13.71 1.34 30.10
C PRO A 558 14.70 1.15 31.24
N SER A 559 14.25 0.72 32.41
CA SER A 559 15.10 0.60 33.62
C SER A 559 16.29 -0.35 33.46
N ASN A 560 16.21 -1.29 32.52
CA ASN A 560 17.21 -2.31 32.19
C ASN A 560 18.04 -1.97 30.94
N GLU A 561 17.85 -0.81 30.32
CA GLU A 561 18.53 -0.43 29.08
C GLU A 561 19.18 0.95 29.17
N LYS A 562 20.34 1.12 28.50
CA LYS A 562 21.03 2.41 28.44
C LYS A 562 20.45 3.34 27.38
N THR A 563 19.74 2.78 26.40
CA THR A 563 19.21 3.46 25.23
C THR A 563 17.76 3.92 25.46
N GLN A 564 17.34 4.95 24.71
CA GLN A 564 15.95 5.41 24.73
C GLN A 564 15.13 4.67 23.67
N LYS A 565 13.86 4.43 23.98
CA LYS A 565 12.86 3.80 23.12
C LYS A 565 11.58 4.62 23.10
N PHE A 566 10.75 4.45 22.08
CA PHE A 566 9.42 5.07 22.07
C PHE A 566 8.45 4.25 22.93
N LYS A 567 7.56 4.93 23.65
CA LYS A 567 6.45 4.31 24.40
C LYS A 567 5.31 3.76 23.52
N PHE A 568 5.58 3.55 22.23
CA PHE A 568 4.63 2.97 21.30
C PHE A 568 5.36 2.03 20.35
N SER A 569 4.68 0.99 19.89
CA SER A 569 5.27 0.00 18.99
C SER A 569 5.22 0.50 17.55
N LEU A 570 6.37 0.94 17.01
CA LEU A 570 6.48 1.35 15.60
C LEU A 570 6.09 0.21 14.64
N LYS A 571 6.40 -1.04 14.98
CA LYS A 571 6.01 -2.22 14.18
C LYS A 571 4.50 -2.39 14.14
N THR A 572 3.84 -2.39 15.30
CA THR A 572 2.39 -2.60 15.39
C THR A 572 1.63 -1.44 14.77
N LEU A 573 2.03 -0.20 15.09
CA LEU A 573 1.39 0.99 14.53
C LEU A 573 1.64 1.09 13.02
N GLY A 574 2.84 0.77 12.54
CA GLY A 574 3.19 0.73 11.12
C GLY A 574 2.30 -0.24 10.33
N LEU A 575 2.07 -1.45 10.85
CA LEU A 575 1.17 -2.44 10.24
C LEU A 575 -0.31 -2.00 10.29
N SER A 576 -0.66 -1.10 11.21
CA SER A 576 -2.05 -0.66 11.43
C SER A 576 -2.38 0.68 10.75
N LEU A 577 -1.42 1.34 10.08
CA LEU A 577 -1.63 2.64 9.44
C LEU A 577 -2.78 2.62 8.42
N GLY A 578 -2.98 1.50 7.72
CA GLY A 578 -4.11 1.32 6.80
C GLY A 578 -5.47 1.36 7.51
N HIS A 579 -5.61 0.64 8.63
CA HIS A 579 -6.84 0.62 9.43
C HIS A 579 -7.15 1.98 10.07
N LEU A 580 -6.13 2.78 10.37
CA LEU A 580 -6.29 4.13 10.90
C LEU A 580 -6.73 5.16 9.84
N GLY A 581 -6.64 4.82 8.55
CA GLY A 581 -7.26 5.62 7.50
C GLY A 581 -8.79 5.44 7.40
N ASP A 582 -9.31 4.34 7.91
CA ASP A 582 -10.72 3.93 7.79
C ASP A 582 -11.63 4.63 8.82
N PHE A 583 -12.95 4.58 8.61
CA PHE A 583 -13.95 4.87 9.64
C PHE A 583 -15.00 3.74 9.69
N PRO A 584 -15.26 3.11 10.85
CA PRO A 584 -15.98 1.84 10.93
C PRO A 584 -17.48 1.92 10.57
N TYR A 585 -18.05 3.11 10.41
CA TYR A 585 -19.45 3.31 10.06
C TYR A 585 -19.57 3.99 8.70
N LYS A 586 -20.36 3.41 7.79
CA LYS A 586 -20.49 3.89 6.40
C LYS A 586 -21.84 4.51 6.08
N ASN A 587 -22.90 4.09 6.78
CA ASN A 587 -24.25 4.51 6.50
C ASN A 587 -24.82 5.39 7.63
N PRO A 588 -24.86 6.72 7.46
CA PRO A 588 -25.45 7.60 8.45
C PRO A 588 -26.98 7.51 8.53
N GLU A 589 -27.66 6.77 7.64
CA GLU A 589 -29.10 6.49 7.80
C GLU A 589 -29.36 5.34 8.79
N GLU A 590 -28.37 4.49 9.05
CA GLU A 590 -28.48 3.38 10.00
C GLU A 590 -28.09 3.78 11.42
N ILE A 591 -27.16 4.73 11.55
CA ILE A 591 -26.59 5.11 12.85
C ILE A 591 -26.25 6.60 12.87
N ARG A 592 -26.71 7.28 13.92
CA ARG A 592 -26.49 8.71 14.15
C ARG A 592 -26.26 8.99 15.63
N PHE A 593 -25.54 10.06 15.91
CA PHE A 593 -25.38 10.61 17.25
C PHE A 593 -26.18 11.91 17.36
N GLU A 594 -27.34 11.82 18.00
CA GLU A 594 -28.34 12.89 18.09
C GLU A 594 -28.07 13.92 19.21
N LYS A 595 -26.88 13.87 19.82
CA LYS A 595 -26.45 14.76 20.90
C LYS A 595 -25.40 15.76 20.38
N PRO A 596 -25.14 16.86 21.12
CA PRO A 596 -24.17 17.88 20.67
C PRO A 596 -22.80 17.31 20.34
N ALA A 597 -22.19 17.80 19.27
CA ALA A 597 -20.82 17.46 18.89
C ALA A 597 -20.07 18.72 18.43
N LEU A 598 -18.85 18.93 18.91
CA LEU A 598 -17.97 19.97 18.41
C LEU A 598 -16.91 19.35 17.50
N PHE A 599 -16.77 19.89 16.30
CA PHE A 599 -15.68 19.60 15.38
C PHE A 599 -14.78 20.83 15.33
N ILE A 600 -13.49 20.64 15.62
CA ILE A 600 -12.48 21.69 15.51
C ILE A 600 -11.59 21.35 14.32
N ARG A 601 -11.57 22.20 13.30
CA ARG A 601 -10.79 22.02 12.07
C ARG A 601 -9.58 22.93 12.05
N GLY A 602 -8.40 22.37 11.81
CA GLY A 602 -7.23 23.14 11.38
C GLY A 602 -7.39 23.52 9.91
N THR A 603 -7.49 24.80 9.58
CA THR A 603 -7.76 25.24 8.20
C THR A 603 -6.65 24.90 7.20
N GLN A 604 -5.44 24.65 7.69
CA GLN A 604 -4.29 24.21 6.88
C GLN A 604 -4.14 22.68 6.85
N SER A 605 -5.05 21.96 7.53
CA SER A 605 -5.06 20.50 7.62
C SER A 605 -6.03 19.88 6.62
N PRO A 606 -5.65 18.78 5.93
CA PRO A 606 -6.55 18.10 4.99
C PRO A 606 -7.49 17.08 5.66
N TYR A 607 -7.52 16.96 7.00
CA TYR A 607 -8.28 15.91 7.69
C TYR A 607 -9.77 16.20 7.85
N ILE A 608 -10.18 17.47 7.75
CA ILE A 608 -11.59 17.86 7.63
C ILE A 608 -11.73 18.71 6.36
N PRO A 609 -11.73 18.07 5.17
CA PRO A 609 -11.96 18.80 3.92
C PRO A 609 -13.42 19.28 3.87
N ASP A 610 -13.71 20.31 3.07
CA ASP A 610 -15.06 20.88 2.96
C ASP A 610 -16.11 19.83 2.58
N GLU A 611 -15.72 18.84 1.77
CA GLU A 611 -16.57 17.72 1.35
C GLU A 611 -16.95 16.78 2.50
N ALA A 612 -16.20 16.79 3.60
CA ALA A 612 -16.52 15.98 4.78
C ALA A 612 -17.61 16.62 5.65
N ILE A 613 -17.82 17.94 5.57
CA ILE A 613 -18.76 18.67 6.43
C ILE A 613 -20.20 18.14 6.28
N PRO A 614 -20.74 17.91 5.07
CA PRO A 614 -22.07 17.31 4.93
C PRO A 614 -22.15 15.91 5.53
N ILE A 615 -21.08 15.11 5.47
CA ILE A 615 -21.05 13.75 6.03
C ILE A 615 -21.03 13.80 7.56
N ILE A 616 -20.25 14.74 8.14
CA ILE A 616 -20.29 15.05 9.57
C ILE A 616 -21.74 15.34 9.98
N GLY A 617 -22.43 16.24 9.27
CA GLY A 617 -23.82 16.58 9.57
C GLY A 617 -24.81 15.42 9.45
N ARG A 618 -24.53 14.40 8.64
CA ARG A 618 -25.39 13.21 8.54
C ARG A 618 -25.20 12.25 9.73
N PHE A 619 -23.98 12.04 10.20
CA PHE A 619 -23.71 11.21 11.39
C PHE A 619 -23.96 11.96 12.70
N PHE A 620 -23.73 13.27 12.72
CA PHE A 620 -23.77 14.16 13.88
C PHE A 620 -24.63 15.40 13.55
N PRO A 621 -25.96 15.26 13.46
CA PRO A 621 -26.85 16.34 13.01
C PRO A 621 -26.83 17.60 13.90
N ARG A 622 -26.39 17.47 15.16
CA ARG A 622 -26.22 18.60 16.10
C ARG A 622 -24.75 19.02 16.23
N PHE A 623 -23.99 18.95 15.15
CA PHE A 623 -22.60 19.37 15.17
C PHE A 623 -22.44 20.90 15.12
N ARG A 624 -21.36 21.40 15.69
CA ARG A 624 -20.81 22.73 15.44
C ARG A 624 -19.40 22.57 14.88
N LEU A 625 -19.04 23.40 13.91
CA LEU A 625 -17.69 23.44 13.34
C LEU A 625 -17.01 24.74 13.76
N VAL A 626 -15.79 24.64 14.29
CA VAL A 626 -14.91 25.77 14.60
C VAL A 626 -13.63 25.62 13.79
N ASP A 627 -13.32 26.66 13.00
CA ASP A 627 -12.10 26.74 12.22
C ASP A 627 -11.01 27.47 12.99
N ILE A 628 -9.83 26.87 13.06
CA ILE A 628 -8.63 27.43 13.66
C ILE A 628 -7.54 27.48 12.59
N ASP A 629 -6.88 28.63 12.45
CA ASP A 629 -5.74 28.79 11.54
C ASP A 629 -4.51 28.04 12.04
N SER A 630 -4.48 26.74 11.76
CA SER A 630 -3.42 25.80 12.14
C SER A 630 -3.36 24.63 11.17
N GLY A 631 -2.24 23.90 11.20
CA GLY A 631 -2.10 22.58 10.61
C GLY A 631 -2.80 21.50 11.43
N HIS A 632 -2.33 20.26 11.28
CA HIS A 632 -2.96 19.09 11.90
C HIS A 632 -2.87 19.09 13.43
N TRP A 633 -1.87 19.73 14.02
CA TRP A 633 -1.57 19.63 15.45
C TRP A 633 -2.22 20.76 16.24
N VAL A 634 -3.52 21.00 16.03
CA VAL A 634 -4.29 22.15 16.56
C VAL A 634 -4.01 22.44 18.05
N ILE A 635 -4.00 21.41 18.90
CA ILE A 635 -3.77 21.57 20.35
C ILE A 635 -2.35 22.05 20.67
N ALA A 636 -1.35 21.62 19.89
CA ALA A 636 0.04 22.01 20.08
C ALA A 636 0.36 23.37 19.42
N GLU A 637 -0.21 23.61 18.23
CA GLU A 637 0.04 24.83 17.44
C GLU A 637 -0.74 26.04 17.97
N LYS A 638 -2.00 25.84 18.38
CA LYS A 638 -2.93 26.90 18.82
C LYS A 638 -3.68 26.50 20.11
N PRO A 639 -2.97 26.20 21.22
CA PRO A 639 -3.57 25.69 22.45
C PRO A 639 -4.65 26.61 23.04
N GLU A 640 -4.47 27.93 22.96
CA GLU A 640 -5.42 28.90 23.51
C GLU A 640 -6.73 28.96 22.72
N LEU A 641 -6.67 28.93 21.39
CA LEU A 641 -7.86 28.90 20.54
C LEU A 641 -8.62 27.58 20.69
N PHE A 642 -7.90 26.46 20.78
CA PHE A 642 -8.50 25.16 21.12
C PHE A 642 -9.22 25.22 22.48
N ARG A 643 -8.56 25.75 23.52
CA ARG A 643 -9.14 25.90 24.86
C ARG A 643 -10.42 26.72 24.82
N GLN A 644 -10.42 27.88 24.16
CA GLN A 644 -11.58 28.76 24.05
C GLN A 644 -12.76 28.05 23.38
N ALA A 645 -12.54 27.37 22.25
CA ALA A 645 -13.58 26.62 21.55
C ALA A 645 -14.21 25.53 22.42
N VAL A 646 -13.39 24.79 23.19
CA VAL A 646 -13.87 23.74 24.10
C VAL A 646 -14.64 24.32 25.28
N VAL A 647 -14.13 25.38 25.91
CA VAL A 647 -14.77 26.02 27.05
C VAL A 647 -16.11 26.65 26.65
N GLU A 648 -16.16 27.31 25.50
CA GLU A 648 -17.41 27.87 24.97
C GLU A 648 -18.45 26.78 24.68
N PHE A 649 -18.05 25.69 24.02
CA PHE A 649 -18.96 24.61 23.70
C PHE A 649 -19.49 23.88 24.93
N LEU A 650 -18.61 23.57 25.89
CA LEU A 650 -19.01 22.81 27.09
C LEU A 650 -19.61 23.70 28.20
N GLY A 651 -19.36 25.01 28.17
CA GLY A 651 -19.92 25.96 29.13
C GLY A 651 -21.36 26.38 28.83
N GLN A 652 -21.81 26.25 27.58
CA GLN A 652 -23.19 26.58 27.18
C GLN A 652 -24.27 25.59 27.66
N ASP A 653 -23.86 24.40 28.13
CA ASP A 653 -24.78 23.35 28.62
C ASP A 653 -25.21 23.57 30.10
N GLU A 654 -24.74 24.61 30.81
CA GLU A 654 -25.10 24.89 32.21
C GLU A 654 -26.22 25.94 32.41
N GLU A 655 -26.67 26.64 31.36
CA GLU A 655 -27.70 27.71 31.46
C GLU A 655 -29.11 27.33 30.93
N ASN A 656 -29.35 26.07 30.52
CA ASN A 656 -30.68 25.60 30.08
C ASN A 656 -31.20 24.40 30.88
#